data_AF-A0A9W9YSC9-F1
#
_entry.id   AF-A0A9W9YSC9-F1
#
_cell.length_a   1.000
_cell.length_b   1.000
_cell.length_c   1.000
_cell.angle_alpha   90.00
_cell.angle_beta   90.00
_cell.angle_gamma   90.00
#
_symmetry.space_group_name_H-M   'P 1'
#
loop_
_entity.id
_entity.type
_entity.pdbx_description
1 polymer ?
#
loop_
_entity_poly.entity_id
_entity_poly.type
_entity_poly.pdbx_seq_one_letter_code
_entity_poly.pdbx_strand_id
1 'polypeptide(L)'
;MSESGLNEVLVYIRDTLLVTLKNASERNMLLDALREARIFPGEGDRLFSASNFYDPENPLFKEMLPPSDFPPGDYRLTNWLPLLRQIGLKHTVTQQQFLQFAESLASEAVTRFKDPQIREKSKTLVTCLFQQEDLHDASFLHVTSSIKFVATESASDELKTLQPQFACLNMDDVPPFTEFHGALPCEQQKLAWTCIPLLPAWATPSAAEKQILEDLGVALLPPLDKVINHVAGLTKAHSGNVNKDTPKDQRELLHDVIYEAFSFMKGECNCPGTSLSEKCNKSCLAIGKILMKTPCIPVEEGRVFVEGNQLAFETTIELPPYFYKVPREYGHFEHLLKRLGANEKPTPIQFADIIGRLKEVCEDKHMEPNEKKVAREATHGFFTTLSLLVKEKSEEAATRCLLSLNELFLPSKEGFLKPSNELIFHDCPSFERRARDFAGDFVDISREGELTADRLSYLLGLLPLRLRAKTIQNLLREEIHPSCRDKRCIVDNAIGSDPCPFVNRYRNIVLSPKLVNGILRVIRHQRQTPNLPQDVKDQVQVLCSSLSVTCMASLDTHLIHLESGNPLQHSNETQDCFLEEQKDGEWELFIRHGTDENPLHIQLCFQVNRLIHNQIEKEIYLQAMLACRVPDEILPSLDRCGVAQDLMGSEARTTEPVLGSEIPVMYHYLLRQDIEYFFRQGEIVGYEKERRNEDGKIDDSEPLYVYAKVVRKVPNRKRSMETSRFDFKAKYRIDIGEPRLVEVSVLDLYKFDRSSPEAPTLQPQLSDSREVTLFTGDPKESERRAASRNERLERAKKEIKETLWEAWKLPENERRKVIKRLFLRWHPDKNIGCDITNDVMQFLLNEIERMEKLFPSSWRDNLRDAKEKGTHDGASSFHDFFNQWNQRARQERQTYNTFKRQTHQGTARSTNPQRNEAKRWMKQAREDLTAAKHLHEQQPKFPALVCFLCQQATEKLFKSALYAACGISESQLETHDVLNLAYEITELDGSPEDIPLLAAKLKNYYEQTRYPHFHRGDAIPSDAFTSDQAQEAVDISESLMEKITNFVNDNFAHV
;
A
#
# COMPACT_ATOMS: atom_id res chain seq x y z
N MET A 1 91.34 -15.51 24.50
CA MET A 1 91.09 -16.95 24.80
C MET A 1 90.53 -17.59 23.55
N SER A 2 90.66 -18.90 23.36
CA SER A 2 89.86 -19.60 22.35
C SER A 2 88.39 -19.61 22.78
N GLU A 3 87.49 -19.75 21.82
CA GLU A 3 86.04 -19.85 22.07
C GLU A 3 85.70 -21.03 23.01
N SER A 4 86.43 -22.15 22.89
CA SER A 4 86.32 -23.30 23.81
C SER A 4 86.72 -22.96 25.24
N GLY A 5 87.86 -22.27 25.45
CA GLY A 5 88.34 -21.91 26.78
C GLY A 5 87.46 -20.85 27.46
N LEU A 6 86.74 -20.05 26.68
CA LEU A 6 85.72 -19.11 27.18
C LEU A 6 84.50 -19.87 27.71
N ASN A 7 84.02 -20.85 26.95
CA ASN A 7 82.90 -21.71 27.32
C ASN A 7 83.23 -22.55 28.58
N GLU A 8 84.42 -23.17 28.66
CA GLU A 8 84.88 -23.91 29.85
C GLU A 8 84.90 -23.05 31.12
N VAL A 9 85.36 -21.80 31.03
CA VAL A 9 85.34 -20.85 32.16
C VAL A 9 83.92 -20.47 32.55
N LEU A 10 83.02 -20.22 31.58
CA LEU A 10 81.60 -19.94 31.87
C LEU A 10 80.87 -21.14 32.50
N VAL A 11 81.15 -22.37 32.04
CA VAL A 11 80.62 -23.61 32.63
C VAL A 11 81.10 -23.75 34.08
N TYR A 12 82.40 -23.54 34.35
CA TYR A 12 82.93 -23.57 35.70
C TYR A 12 82.30 -22.51 36.61
N ILE A 13 82.07 -21.29 36.10
CA ILE A 13 81.38 -20.21 36.80
C ILE A 13 79.93 -20.58 37.11
N ARG A 14 79.18 -21.12 36.13
CA ARG A 14 77.77 -21.54 36.27
C ARG A 14 77.61 -22.67 37.28
N ASP A 15 78.33 -23.77 37.08
CA ASP A 15 78.04 -25.06 37.72
C ASP A 15 78.84 -25.28 39.01
N THR A 16 79.98 -24.59 39.18
CA THR A 16 80.83 -24.73 40.37
C THR A 16 80.85 -23.45 41.20
N LEU A 17 81.26 -22.33 40.62
CA LEU A 17 81.61 -21.11 41.35
C LEU A 17 80.37 -20.42 41.94
N LEU A 18 79.31 -20.24 41.15
CA LEU A 18 78.03 -19.69 41.61
C LEU A 18 77.22 -20.64 42.50
N VAL A 19 77.55 -21.94 42.55
CA VAL A 19 76.89 -22.91 43.46
C VAL A 19 77.61 -22.98 44.81
N THR A 20 78.93 -22.75 44.84
CA THR A 20 79.77 -22.83 46.05
C THR A 20 79.87 -21.52 46.84
N LEU A 21 79.72 -20.35 46.19
CA LEU A 21 79.76 -19.03 46.85
C LEU A 21 78.54 -18.80 47.76
N LYS A 22 78.75 -18.93 49.08
CA LYS A 22 77.74 -18.66 50.12
C LYS A 22 77.64 -17.18 50.53
N ASN A 23 78.65 -16.37 50.23
CA ASN A 23 78.66 -14.95 50.60
C ASN A 23 77.94 -14.11 49.52
N ALA A 24 76.87 -13.41 49.92
CA ALA A 24 76.03 -12.64 48.99
C ALA A 24 76.77 -11.46 48.34
N SER A 25 77.74 -10.84 49.02
CA SER A 25 78.49 -9.71 48.44
C SER A 25 79.47 -10.16 47.35
N GLU A 26 80.18 -11.27 47.58
CA GLU A 26 81.08 -11.89 46.58
C GLU A 26 80.30 -12.42 45.37
N ARG A 27 79.14 -13.05 45.61
CA ARG A 27 78.24 -13.48 44.54
C ARG A 27 77.78 -12.31 43.67
N ASN A 28 77.34 -11.22 44.29
CA ASN A 28 76.89 -10.03 43.57
C ASN A 28 78.05 -9.36 42.80
N MET A 29 79.23 -9.23 43.43
CA MET A 29 80.43 -8.70 42.77
C MET A 29 80.83 -9.52 41.52
N LEU A 30 80.70 -10.85 41.58
CA LEU A 30 80.93 -11.73 40.42
C LEU A 30 79.86 -11.53 39.33
N LEU A 31 78.57 -11.42 39.70
CA LEU A 31 77.48 -11.20 38.76
C LEU A 31 77.55 -9.81 38.09
N ASP A 32 77.93 -8.76 38.83
CA ASP A 32 78.12 -7.42 38.31
C ASP A 32 79.34 -7.36 37.37
N ALA A 33 80.43 -8.05 37.70
CA ALA A 33 81.58 -8.19 36.80
C ALA A 33 81.22 -8.94 35.49
N LEU A 34 80.32 -9.94 35.55
CA LEU A 34 79.83 -10.68 34.39
C LEU A 34 78.81 -9.87 33.56
N ARG A 35 78.03 -8.98 34.19
CA ARG A 35 77.06 -8.10 33.53
C ARG A 35 77.73 -7.12 32.56
N GLU A 36 78.85 -6.54 32.97
CA GLU A 36 79.64 -5.61 32.15
C GLU A 36 80.57 -6.32 31.15
N ALA A 37 80.76 -7.63 31.28
CA ALA A 37 81.71 -8.38 30.47
C ALA A 37 81.16 -8.67 29.05
N ARG A 38 81.95 -8.29 28.04
CA ARG A 38 81.67 -8.59 26.63
C ARG A 38 82.22 -9.97 26.29
N ILE A 39 81.37 -11.00 26.43
CA ILE A 39 81.76 -12.41 26.36
C ILE A 39 81.08 -13.13 25.18
N PHE A 40 79.94 -12.65 24.68
CA PHE A 40 79.13 -13.38 23.70
C PHE A 40 79.38 -12.87 22.27
N PRO A 41 79.68 -13.73 21.28
CA PRO A 41 79.87 -13.30 19.91
C PRO A 41 78.55 -12.84 19.26
N GLY A 42 78.60 -11.76 18.49
CA GLY A 42 77.49 -11.33 17.63
C GLY A 42 77.95 -11.13 16.18
N GLU A 43 77.11 -10.47 15.37
CA GLU A 43 77.43 -10.24 13.95
C GLU A 43 78.75 -9.46 13.77
N GLY A 44 79.66 -10.02 12.96
CA GLY A 44 80.93 -9.37 12.61
C GLY A 44 82.08 -9.55 13.60
N ASP A 45 82.16 -10.70 14.30
CA ASP A 45 83.29 -11.09 15.17
C ASP A 45 83.53 -10.14 16.37
N ARG A 46 82.47 -9.46 16.80
CA ARG A 46 82.46 -8.57 17.97
C ARG A 46 81.83 -9.25 19.17
N LEU A 47 82.44 -9.06 20.34
CA LEU A 47 81.90 -9.55 21.61
C LEU A 47 80.97 -8.52 22.25
N PHE A 48 79.84 -9.01 22.76
CA PHE A 48 78.77 -8.24 23.39
C PHE A 48 78.47 -8.81 24.80
N SER A 49 77.79 -8.01 25.63
CA SER A 49 77.30 -8.43 26.95
C SER A 49 75.96 -9.17 26.83
N ALA A 50 75.58 -9.95 27.84
CA ALA A 50 74.28 -10.64 27.88
C ALA A 50 73.09 -9.66 27.77
N SER A 51 73.26 -8.43 28.27
CA SER A 51 72.30 -7.34 28.22
C SER A 51 71.97 -6.81 26.82
N ASN A 52 72.71 -7.23 25.78
CA ASN A 52 72.34 -6.91 24.40
C ASN A 52 71.29 -7.88 23.82
N PHE A 53 71.18 -9.10 24.36
CA PHE A 53 70.35 -10.16 23.81
C PHE A 53 69.00 -10.31 24.53
N TYR A 54 68.06 -10.95 23.84
CA TYR A 54 66.70 -11.24 24.32
C TYR A 54 66.49 -12.73 24.63
N ASP A 55 65.54 -13.02 25.51
CA ASP A 55 65.25 -14.36 25.97
C ASP A 55 64.41 -15.17 24.95
N PRO A 56 64.91 -16.30 24.42
CA PRO A 56 64.19 -17.14 23.46
C PRO A 56 63.05 -17.97 24.08
N GLU A 57 62.94 -18.08 25.41
CA GLU A 57 61.76 -18.66 26.08
C GLU A 57 60.58 -17.70 26.13
N ASN A 58 60.80 -16.38 25.96
CA ASN A 58 59.71 -15.41 25.91
C ASN A 58 59.03 -15.46 24.53
N PRO A 59 57.73 -15.82 24.44
CA PRO A 59 57.03 -15.99 23.17
C PRO A 59 56.92 -14.68 22.37
N LEU A 60 56.85 -13.52 23.05
CA LEU A 60 56.75 -12.24 22.36
C LEU A 60 58.05 -11.86 21.65
N PHE A 61 59.19 -11.97 22.33
CA PHE A 61 60.48 -11.69 21.70
C PHE A 61 60.70 -12.59 20.50
N LYS A 62 60.40 -13.90 20.64
CA LYS A 62 60.55 -14.90 19.57
C LYS A 62 59.79 -14.58 18.27
N GLU A 63 58.59 -14.00 18.37
CA GLU A 63 57.78 -13.65 17.19
C GLU A 63 58.05 -12.23 16.65
N MET A 64 58.55 -11.31 17.49
CA MET A 64 58.74 -9.90 17.12
C MET A 64 60.18 -9.55 16.72
N LEU A 65 61.18 -10.34 17.10
CA LEU A 65 62.61 -10.04 16.87
C LEU A 65 63.29 -11.01 15.90
N PRO A 66 64.29 -10.55 15.11
CA PRO A 66 65.07 -11.41 14.23
C PRO A 66 65.95 -12.40 15.02
N PRO A 67 66.32 -13.55 14.41
CA PRO A 67 67.14 -14.57 15.06
C PRO A 67 68.57 -14.12 15.43
N SER A 68 69.01 -12.93 14.99
CA SER A 68 70.26 -12.26 15.37
C SER A 68 70.27 -11.76 16.82
N ASP A 69 69.10 -11.45 17.38
CA ASP A 69 68.97 -10.70 18.64
C ASP A 69 68.92 -11.62 19.87
N PHE A 70 68.98 -12.94 19.65
CA PHE A 70 69.02 -13.99 20.67
C PHE A 70 70.45 -14.53 20.86
N PRO A 71 70.82 -14.99 22.08
CA PRO A 71 72.17 -15.47 22.38
C PRO A 71 72.70 -16.45 21.34
N PRO A 72 73.99 -16.44 20.96
CA PRO A 72 74.52 -17.32 19.92
C PRO A 72 74.63 -18.79 20.37
N GLY A 73 74.52 -19.74 19.43
CA GLY A 73 74.86 -21.16 19.63
C GLY A 73 74.20 -21.82 20.86
N ASP A 74 75.00 -22.58 21.62
CA ASP A 74 74.55 -23.33 22.79
C ASP A 74 73.98 -22.46 23.91
N TYR A 75 74.27 -21.15 23.93
CA TYR A 75 73.73 -20.23 24.94
C TYR A 75 72.21 -19.98 24.79
N ARG A 76 71.57 -20.48 23.71
CA ARG A 76 70.10 -20.54 23.56
C ARG A 76 69.45 -21.65 24.39
N LEU A 77 70.22 -22.61 24.88
CA LEU A 77 69.69 -23.77 25.59
C LEU A 77 69.20 -23.38 27.00
N THR A 78 68.14 -24.03 27.46
CA THR A 78 67.43 -23.71 28.71
C THR A 78 68.28 -23.83 29.97
N ASN A 79 69.41 -24.54 29.92
CA ASN A 79 70.40 -24.62 30.99
C ASN A 79 71.29 -23.36 31.13
N TRP A 80 71.34 -22.47 30.14
CA TRP A 80 72.09 -21.21 30.19
C TRP A 80 71.21 -20.01 30.54
N LEU A 81 69.94 -20.02 30.15
CA LEU A 81 69.01 -18.89 30.34
C LEU A 81 68.90 -18.41 31.80
N PRO A 82 68.85 -19.26 32.85
CA PRO A 82 68.80 -18.80 34.24
C PRO A 82 70.03 -18.00 34.69
N LEU A 83 71.21 -18.32 34.16
CA LEU A 83 72.43 -17.54 34.40
C LEU A 83 72.38 -16.23 33.61
N LEU A 84 72.02 -16.31 32.32
CA LEU A 84 71.94 -15.15 31.43
C LEU A 84 70.96 -14.10 31.97
N ARG A 85 69.80 -14.51 32.49
CA ARG A 85 68.82 -13.65 33.20
C ARG A 85 69.47 -12.88 34.37
N GLN A 86 70.29 -13.54 35.19
CA GLN A 86 70.98 -12.91 36.33
C GLN A 86 72.04 -11.88 35.89
N ILE A 87 72.73 -12.12 34.77
CA ILE A 87 73.75 -11.22 34.22
C ILE A 87 73.21 -10.21 33.19
N GLY A 88 71.88 -10.07 33.07
CA GLY A 88 71.23 -8.96 32.39
C GLY A 88 70.49 -9.27 31.09
N LEU A 89 70.31 -10.54 30.70
CA LEU A 89 69.48 -10.93 29.54
C LEU A 89 68.06 -10.37 29.68
N LYS A 90 67.56 -9.75 28.61
CA LYS A 90 66.21 -9.16 28.56
C LYS A 90 65.16 -10.27 28.50
N HIS A 91 64.46 -10.51 29.60
CA HIS A 91 63.49 -11.60 29.75
C HIS A 91 62.06 -11.10 30.05
N THR A 92 61.93 -10.01 30.81
CA THR A 92 60.68 -9.22 30.91
C THR A 92 60.61 -8.18 29.79
N VAL A 93 59.38 -7.84 29.37
CA VAL A 93 59.13 -6.83 28.34
C VAL A 93 58.94 -5.49 29.04
N THR A 94 59.72 -4.47 28.69
CA THR A 94 59.51 -3.14 29.27
C THR A 94 58.37 -2.43 28.56
N GLN A 95 57.68 -1.50 29.25
CA GLN A 95 56.62 -0.68 28.66
C GLN A 95 57.07 0.03 27.36
N GLN A 96 58.31 0.54 27.31
CA GLN A 96 58.86 1.16 26.10
C GLN A 96 59.06 0.15 24.94
N GLN A 97 59.49 -1.08 25.23
CA GLN A 97 59.61 -2.13 24.22
C GLN A 97 58.24 -2.58 23.72
N PHE A 98 57.25 -2.70 24.61
CA PHE A 98 55.88 -3.03 24.23
C PHE A 98 55.30 -2.00 23.24
N LEU A 99 55.45 -0.70 23.52
CA LEU A 99 55.00 0.37 22.62
C LEU A 99 55.71 0.31 21.25
N GLN A 100 57.03 0.10 21.23
CA GLN A 100 57.77 -0.07 19.97
C GLN A 100 57.28 -1.27 19.15
N PHE A 101 56.98 -2.41 19.80
CA PHE A 101 56.40 -3.57 19.14
C PHE A 101 54.97 -3.31 18.63
N ALA A 102 54.15 -2.61 19.40
CA ALA A 102 52.79 -2.23 19.00
C ALA A 102 52.77 -1.25 17.82
N GLU A 103 53.60 -0.19 17.84
CA GLU A 103 53.75 0.78 16.75
C GLU A 103 54.32 0.14 15.48
N SER A 104 55.31 -0.74 15.62
CA SER A 104 55.88 -1.50 14.50
C SER A 104 54.85 -2.43 13.88
N LEU A 105 54.08 -3.17 14.70
CA LEU A 105 53.03 -4.07 14.23
C LEU A 105 51.88 -3.31 13.56
N ALA A 106 51.44 -2.18 14.14
CA ALA A 106 50.44 -1.32 13.54
C ALA A 106 50.89 -0.79 12.16
N SER A 107 52.18 -0.43 12.04
CA SER A 107 52.77 0.01 10.76
C SER A 107 52.86 -1.12 9.72
N GLU A 108 53.22 -2.35 10.13
CA GLU A 108 53.24 -3.53 9.25
C GLU A 108 51.82 -3.87 8.76
N ALA A 109 50.83 -3.80 9.66
CA ALA A 109 49.43 -4.12 9.39
C ALA A 109 48.80 -3.24 8.29
N VAL A 110 49.17 -1.95 8.18
CA VAL A 110 48.64 -1.05 7.13
C VAL A 110 48.78 -1.64 5.71
N THR A 111 49.85 -2.39 5.45
CA THR A 111 50.13 -2.96 4.12
C THR A 111 49.89 -4.47 4.04
N ARG A 112 50.00 -5.18 5.17
CA ARG A 112 49.97 -6.65 5.23
C ARG A 112 48.82 -7.23 6.10
N PHE A 113 47.77 -6.47 6.42
CA PHE A 113 46.65 -6.92 7.28
C PHE A 113 46.01 -8.28 6.93
N LYS A 114 46.11 -8.74 5.66
CA LYS A 114 45.62 -10.06 5.22
C LYS A 114 46.55 -11.24 5.58
N ASP A 115 47.75 -10.97 6.11
CA ASP A 115 48.76 -11.98 6.42
C ASP A 115 48.49 -12.66 7.79
N PRO A 116 48.31 -13.99 7.85
CA PRO A 116 48.05 -14.69 9.10
C PRO A 116 49.19 -14.58 10.11
N GLN A 117 50.44 -14.37 9.68
CA GLN A 117 51.57 -14.20 10.62
C GLN A 117 51.42 -12.94 11.47
N ILE A 118 50.89 -11.85 10.89
CA ILE A 118 50.70 -10.58 11.60
C ILE A 118 49.54 -10.69 12.60
N ARG A 119 48.51 -11.49 12.29
CA ARG A 119 47.44 -11.82 13.25
C ARG A 119 47.96 -12.61 14.45
N GLU A 120 48.88 -13.56 14.24
CA GLU A 120 49.47 -14.33 15.35
C GLU A 120 50.47 -13.49 16.18
N LYS A 121 51.26 -12.59 15.55
CA LYS A 121 52.04 -11.56 16.26
C LYS A 121 51.14 -10.69 17.16
N SER A 122 50.03 -10.19 16.62
CA SER A 122 49.04 -9.37 17.37
C SER A 122 48.48 -10.11 18.58
N LYS A 123 48.04 -11.35 18.38
CA LYS A 123 47.55 -12.24 19.44
C LYS A 123 48.61 -12.50 20.51
N THR A 124 49.86 -12.70 20.12
CA THR A 124 50.98 -12.92 21.07
C THR A 124 51.26 -11.66 21.90
N LEU A 125 51.26 -10.48 21.28
CA LEU A 125 51.45 -9.18 21.94
C LEU A 125 50.30 -8.87 22.91
N VAL A 126 49.05 -9.11 22.53
CA VAL A 126 47.88 -8.97 23.40
C VAL A 126 47.86 -10.01 24.53
N THR A 127 48.27 -11.26 24.27
CA THR A 127 48.39 -12.28 25.32
C THR A 127 49.45 -11.88 26.36
N CYS A 128 50.57 -11.29 25.93
CA CYS A 128 51.60 -10.77 26.83
C CYS A 128 51.09 -9.61 27.69
N LEU A 129 50.24 -8.74 27.13
CA LEU A 129 49.63 -7.61 27.85
C LEU A 129 48.77 -8.08 29.03
N PHE A 130 47.92 -9.10 28.83
CA PHE A 130 47.08 -9.63 29.91
C PHE A 130 47.86 -10.48 30.93
N GLN A 131 48.96 -11.13 30.52
CA GLN A 131 49.74 -12.00 31.41
C GLN A 131 50.77 -11.30 32.31
N GLN A 132 51.19 -10.07 32.02
CA GLN A 132 52.22 -9.36 32.78
C GLN A 132 51.65 -8.21 33.62
N GLU A 133 51.60 -8.39 34.94
CA GLU A 133 51.12 -7.38 35.90
C GLU A 133 51.89 -6.04 35.81
N ASP A 134 53.18 -6.07 35.47
CA ASP A 134 54.03 -4.88 35.24
C ASP A 134 53.53 -3.97 34.09
N LEU A 135 52.63 -4.48 33.23
CA LEU A 135 52.00 -3.76 32.11
C LEU A 135 50.58 -3.29 32.44
N HIS A 136 50.05 -3.51 33.66
CA HIS A 136 48.70 -3.13 34.05
C HIS A 136 48.61 -1.73 34.69
N ASP A 137 49.62 -0.88 34.48
CA ASP A 137 49.53 0.55 34.85
C ASP A 137 48.51 1.27 33.97
N ALA A 138 47.52 1.93 34.58
CA ALA A 138 46.42 2.57 33.87
C ALA A 138 46.87 3.68 32.90
N SER A 139 47.97 4.38 33.19
CA SER A 139 48.49 5.41 32.27
C SER A 139 49.14 4.80 31.03
N PHE A 140 49.83 3.67 31.21
CA PHE A 140 50.39 2.86 30.12
C PHE A 140 49.32 2.16 29.27
N LEU A 141 48.29 1.58 29.91
CA LEU A 141 47.15 0.98 29.22
C LEU A 141 46.41 2.02 28.36
N HIS A 142 46.24 3.25 28.87
CA HIS A 142 45.62 4.32 28.10
C HIS A 142 46.42 4.70 26.83
N VAL A 143 47.75 4.81 26.92
CA VAL A 143 48.61 5.05 25.73
C VAL A 143 48.52 3.87 24.76
N THR A 144 48.62 2.65 25.26
CA THR A 144 48.53 1.40 24.48
C THR A 144 47.18 1.25 23.78
N SER A 145 46.08 1.72 24.40
CA SER A 145 44.73 1.60 23.87
C SER A 145 44.49 2.31 22.54
N SER A 146 45.32 3.32 22.23
CA SER A 146 45.23 4.18 21.05
C SER A 146 46.05 3.68 19.84
N ILE A 147 46.71 2.52 19.96
CA ILE A 147 47.57 1.97 18.90
C ILE A 147 46.82 0.90 18.11
N LYS A 148 46.82 1.01 16.77
CA LYS A 148 46.05 0.14 15.86
C LYS A 148 46.74 -1.20 15.56
N PHE A 149 47.11 -1.93 16.61
CA PHE A 149 47.87 -3.19 16.51
C PHE A 149 47.02 -4.46 16.74
N VAL A 150 45.74 -4.33 17.09
CA VAL A 150 44.86 -5.45 17.41
C VAL A 150 44.19 -5.97 16.14
N ALA A 151 44.30 -7.27 15.87
CA ALA A 151 43.61 -7.89 14.73
C ALA A 151 42.09 -7.91 14.96
N THR A 152 41.32 -7.30 14.07
CA THR A 152 39.85 -7.24 14.13
C THR A 152 39.23 -8.58 13.78
N GLU A 153 38.15 -8.95 14.49
CA GLU A 153 37.40 -10.17 14.23
C GLU A 153 36.39 -9.98 13.11
N SER A 154 36.16 -11.03 12.32
CA SER A 154 35.13 -11.00 11.28
C SER A 154 33.74 -11.26 11.87
N ALA A 155 32.75 -10.45 11.46
CA ALA A 155 31.35 -10.73 11.76
C ALA A 155 30.92 -12.07 11.11
N SER A 156 29.91 -12.70 11.69
CA SER A 156 29.33 -13.95 11.16
C SER A 156 28.87 -13.82 9.70
N ASP A 157 28.98 -14.90 8.93
CA ASP A 157 28.66 -14.91 7.49
C ASP A 157 27.20 -14.53 7.22
N GLU A 158 26.29 -14.88 8.13
CA GLU A 158 24.88 -14.51 8.13
C GLU A 158 24.70 -12.98 8.21
N LEU A 159 25.38 -12.29 9.12
CA LEU A 159 25.30 -10.83 9.26
C LEU A 159 26.02 -10.09 8.13
N LYS A 160 27.16 -10.61 7.65
CA LYS A 160 27.83 -10.09 6.45
C LYS A 160 26.91 -10.17 5.24
N THR A 161 26.13 -11.24 5.10
CA THR A 161 25.16 -11.39 3.99
C THR A 161 24.11 -10.26 3.97
N LEU A 162 23.76 -9.67 5.12
CA LEU A 162 22.86 -8.50 5.18
C LEU A 162 23.55 -7.19 4.81
N GLN A 163 24.76 -6.94 5.33
CA GLN A 163 25.49 -5.69 5.10
C GLN A 163 26.99 -5.85 5.41
N PRO A 164 27.92 -5.24 4.63
CA PRO A 164 29.35 -5.28 4.91
C PRO A 164 29.69 -4.78 6.32
N GLN A 165 30.71 -5.41 6.92
CA GLN A 165 31.25 -5.00 8.21
C GLN A 165 31.92 -3.62 8.14
N PHE A 166 32.00 -2.93 9.29
CA PHE A 166 32.73 -1.67 9.41
C PHE A 166 34.12 -1.73 8.78
N ALA A 167 34.48 -0.70 8.02
CA ALA A 167 35.72 -0.58 7.23
C ALA A 167 35.95 -1.63 6.11
N CYS A 168 34.95 -2.46 5.79
CA CYS A 168 34.98 -3.37 4.62
C CYS A 168 34.13 -2.80 3.47
N LEU A 169 34.53 -3.02 2.22
CA LEU A 169 33.77 -2.58 1.03
C LEU A 169 32.90 -3.72 0.47
N ASN A 170 33.38 -4.96 0.54
CA ASN A 170 32.70 -6.16 0.06
C ASN A 170 32.53 -7.19 1.19
N MET A 171 31.68 -8.20 0.97
CA MET A 171 31.39 -9.24 1.97
C MET A 171 32.57 -10.17 2.29
N ASP A 172 33.49 -10.32 1.34
CA ASP A 172 34.69 -11.18 1.42
C ASP A 172 35.95 -10.42 1.87
N ASP A 173 35.85 -9.12 2.17
CA ASP A 173 36.98 -8.33 2.63
C ASP A 173 37.34 -8.65 4.10
N VAL A 174 38.64 -8.76 4.37
CA VAL A 174 39.17 -8.92 5.73
C VAL A 174 39.23 -7.53 6.38
N PRO A 175 38.66 -7.33 7.60
CA PRO A 175 38.71 -6.03 8.26
C PRO A 175 40.17 -5.62 8.59
N PRO A 176 40.51 -4.33 8.49
CA PRO A 176 41.83 -3.83 8.88
C PRO A 176 42.01 -3.91 10.40
N PHE A 177 43.26 -3.83 10.87
CA PHE A 177 43.58 -3.84 12.29
C PHE A 177 43.02 -2.59 13.00
N THR A 178 42.78 -2.73 14.30
CA THR A 178 42.10 -1.74 15.14
C THR A 178 42.85 -1.49 16.45
N GLU A 179 42.36 -0.51 17.20
CA GLU A 179 42.82 -0.10 18.52
C GLU A 179 41.84 -0.64 19.58
N PHE A 180 42.27 -0.78 20.84
CA PHE A 180 41.35 -1.23 21.90
C PHE A 180 40.28 -0.17 22.21
N HIS A 181 40.66 1.10 22.14
CA HIS A 181 39.79 2.21 22.49
C HIS A 181 38.52 2.26 21.63
N GLY A 182 37.36 2.08 22.25
CA GLY A 182 36.05 2.13 21.60
C GLY A 182 35.69 0.92 20.72
N ALA A 183 36.53 -0.13 20.67
CA ALA A 183 36.20 -1.38 19.99
C ALA A 183 35.25 -2.26 20.84
N LEU A 184 34.49 -3.14 20.18
CA LEU A 184 33.37 -3.90 20.77
C LEU A 184 33.64 -5.41 20.79
N PRO A 185 33.38 -6.16 21.87
CA PRO A 185 33.48 -7.62 21.88
C PRO A 185 32.62 -8.31 20.80
N CYS A 186 33.13 -9.37 20.16
CA CYS A 186 32.45 -10.07 19.06
C CYS A 186 31.07 -10.68 19.45
N GLU A 187 30.82 -10.90 20.74
CA GLU A 187 29.54 -11.34 21.30
C GLU A 187 28.42 -10.31 21.08
N GLN A 188 28.77 -9.02 21.03
CA GLN A 188 27.82 -7.91 20.83
C GLN A 188 27.67 -7.50 19.35
N GLN A 189 28.19 -8.30 18.41
CA GLN A 189 28.26 -7.95 16.98
C GLN A 189 26.93 -7.45 16.40
N LYS A 190 25.80 -8.09 16.75
CA LYS A 190 24.45 -7.77 16.26
C LYS A 190 24.00 -6.33 16.53
N LEU A 191 24.60 -5.62 17.48
CA LEU A 191 24.21 -4.25 17.83
C LEU A 191 24.94 -3.16 17.02
N ALA A 192 26.10 -3.47 16.42
CA ALA A 192 26.95 -2.44 15.81
C ALA A 192 27.99 -2.90 14.76
N TRP A 193 27.92 -4.11 14.18
CA TRP A 193 28.98 -4.62 13.27
C TRP A 193 29.27 -3.74 12.04
N THR A 194 28.33 -2.91 11.61
CA THR A 194 28.51 -1.95 10.49
C THR A 194 29.13 -0.62 10.92
N CYS A 195 29.30 -0.37 12.22
CA CYS A 195 29.64 0.95 12.79
C CYS A 195 30.82 0.94 13.78
N ILE A 196 31.20 -0.21 14.32
CA ILE A 196 32.29 -0.38 15.30
C ILE A 196 33.13 -1.61 14.93
N PRO A 197 34.48 -1.56 15.04
CA PRO A 197 35.32 -2.74 14.88
C PRO A 197 35.09 -3.78 16.00
N LEU A 198 35.16 -5.06 15.64
CA LEU A 198 34.93 -6.17 16.56
C LEU A 198 36.25 -6.71 17.12
N LEU A 199 36.34 -6.88 18.44
CA LEU A 199 37.44 -7.55 19.11
C LEU A 199 37.22 -9.07 19.13
N PRO A 200 38.27 -9.87 18.86
CA PRO A 200 38.21 -11.32 18.94
C PRO A 200 38.18 -11.81 20.39
N ALA A 201 37.63 -12.99 20.63
CA ALA A 201 37.48 -13.56 21.98
C ALA A 201 38.80 -13.68 22.79
N TRP A 202 39.96 -13.75 22.13
CA TRP A 202 41.27 -13.75 22.81
C TRP A 202 41.77 -12.36 23.21
N ALA A 203 41.14 -11.29 22.72
CA ALA A 203 41.39 -9.90 23.12
C ALA A 203 40.38 -9.42 24.20
N THR A 204 39.44 -10.26 24.60
CA THR A 204 38.39 -9.97 25.59
C THR A 204 38.40 -11.04 26.70
N PRO A 205 39.29 -10.91 27.70
CA PRO A 205 39.45 -11.91 28.76
C PRO A 205 38.23 -12.02 29.69
N SER A 206 38.30 -13.01 30.58
CA SER A 206 37.17 -13.41 31.45
C SER A 206 36.73 -12.33 32.44
N ALA A 207 35.56 -12.53 33.06
CA ALA A 207 34.90 -11.55 33.93
C ALA A 207 35.72 -11.07 35.16
N ALA A 208 36.85 -11.70 35.48
CA ALA A 208 37.77 -11.26 36.53
C ALA A 208 38.63 -10.04 36.11
N GLU A 209 38.83 -9.81 34.81
CA GLU A 209 39.78 -8.81 34.26
C GLU A 209 39.08 -7.56 33.68
N LYS A 210 37.80 -7.34 34.01
CA LYS A 210 37.00 -6.22 33.49
C LYS A 210 37.64 -4.85 33.68
N GLN A 211 38.36 -4.63 34.79
CA GLN A 211 39.05 -3.36 35.04
C GLN A 211 40.10 -3.07 33.97
N ILE A 212 40.84 -4.08 33.50
CA ILE A 212 41.86 -3.91 32.46
C ILE A 212 41.20 -3.53 31.12
N LEU A 213 40.03 -4.10 30.82
CA LEU A 213 39.24 -3.73 29.63
C LEU A 213 38.68 -2.29 29.71
N GLU A 214 38.25 -1.86 30.89
CA GLU A 214 37.81 -0.48 31.13
C GLU A 214 38.99 0.52 31.02
N ASP A 215 40.15 0.18 31.57
CA ASP A 215 41.37 1.00 31.51
C ASP A 215 41.97 1.06 30.08
N LEU A 216 41.79 -0.01 29.29
CA LEU A 216 42.03 -0.04 27.84
C LEU A 216 40.95 0.66 27.01
N GLY A 217 39.89 1.21 27.64
CA GLY A 217 38.81 1.92 26.96
C GLY A 217 37.97 1.07 26.02
N VAL A 218 37.90 -0.25 26.23
CA VAL A 218 37.09 -1.18 25.44
C VAL A 218 35.61 -0.94 25.73
N ALA A 219 34.79 -0.81 24.68
CA ALA A 219 33.37 -0.59 24.81
C ALA A 219 32.64 -1.92 25.11
N LEU A 220 32.52 -2.29 26.39
CA LEU A 220 31.80 -3.52 26.82
C LEU A 220 30.33 -3.55 26.37
N LEU A 221 29.73 -2.37 26.18
CA LEU A 221 28.45 -2.16 25.49
C LEU A 221 28.65 -1.08 24.42
N PRO A 222 27.99 -1.18 23.26
CA PRO A 222 28.15 -0.22 22.19
C PRO A 222 27.56 1.16 22.57
N PRO A 223 28.22 2.28 22.23
CA PRO A 223 27.65 3.60 22.44
C PRO A 223 26.29 3.77 21.74
N LEU A 224 25.33 4.40 22.42
CA LEU A 224 23.95 4.51 21.97
C LEU A 224 23.82 5.19 20.58
N ASP A 225 24.65 6.18 20.28
CA ASP A 225 24.69 6.83 18.96
C ASP A 225 25.09 5.85 17.84
N LYS A 226 25.98 4.88 18.13
CA LYS A 226 26.43 3.88 17.17
C LYS A 226 25.33 2.86 16.87
N VAL A 227 24.60 2.39 17.89
CA VAL A 227 23.45 1.49 17.71
C VAL A 227 22.34 2.17 16.91
N ILE A 228 22.05 3.45 17.18
CA ILE A 228 21.09 4.25 16.40
C ILE A 228 21.52 4.36 14.93
N ASN A 229 22.79 4.69 14.67
CA ASN A 229 23.32 4.81 13.31
C ASN A 229 23.34 3.45 12.58
N HIS A 230 23.61 2.36 13.30
CA HIS A 230 23.58 1.00 12.79
C HIS A 230 22.18 0.62 12.28
N VAL A 231 21.14 0.82 13.11
CA VAL A 231 19.72 0.60 12.71
C VAL A 231 19.36 1.46 11.51
N ALA A 232 19.68 2.76 11.52
CA ALA A 232 19.36 3.67 10.41
C ALA A 232 20.08 3.31 9.10
N GLY A 233 21.29 2.76 9.18
CA GLY A 233 22.04 2.27 8.02
C GLY A 233 21.42 1.00 7.42
N LEU A 234 21.11 0.02 8.25
CA LEU A 234 20.51 -1.26 7.83
C LEU A 234 19.14 -1.06 7.17
N THR A 235 18.25 -0.27 7.79
CA THR A 235 16.88 -0.10 7.29
C THR A 235 16.84 0.68 5.99
N LYS A 236 17.74 1.66 5.81
CA LYS A 236 17.93 2.36 4.54
C LYS A 236 18.35 1.41 3.42
N ALA A 237 19.28 0.49 3.68
CA ALA A 237 19.76 -0.48 2.69
C ALA A 237 18.66 -1.46 2.23
N HIS A 238 17.72 -1.81 3.11
CA HIS A 238 16.65 -2.78 2.85
C HIS A 238 15.28 -2.16 2.50
N SER A 239 15.23 -0.86 2.24
CA SER A 239 13.98 -0.11 2.01
C SER A 239 13.31 -0.37 0.64
N GLY A 240 13.98 -1.05 -0.30
CA GLY A 240 13.61 -1.06 -1.71
C GLY A 240 13.23 -2.41 -2.32
N ASN A 241 12.05 -2.95 -1.99
CA ASN A 241 11.03 -3.46 -2.94
C ASN A 241 9.85 -4.13 -2.19
N VAL A 242 8.75 -3.40 -2.01
CA VAL A 242 7.55 -3.84 -1.24
C VAL A 242 6.85 -5.09 -1.85
N ASN A 243 7.10 -5.39 -3.13
CA ASN A 243 6.43 -6.46 -3.87
C ASN A 243 7.29 -7.73 -4.04
N LYS A 244 8.57 -7.71 -3.67
CA LYS A 244 9.47 -8.89 -3.74
C LYS A 244 9.67 -9.54 -2.38
N ASP A 245 9.66 -10.86 -2.36
CA ASP A 245 9.88 -11.60 -1.12
C ASP A 245 11.39 -11.67 -0.82
N THR A 246 11.87 -10.80 0.06
CA THR A 246 13.18 -10.98 0.70
C THR A 246 13.18 -12.37 1.36
N PRO A 247 14.21 -13.21 1.13
CA PRO A 247 14.28 -14.56 1.68
C PRO A 247 13.92 -14.60 3.17
N LYS A 248 13.06 -15.55 3.56
CA LYS A 248 12.49 -15.61 4.91
C LYS A 248 13.57 -15.57 6.00
N ASP A 249 14.67 -16.29 5.77
CA ASP A 249 15.80 -16.39 6.71
C ASP A 249 16.51 -15.03 6.90
N GLN A 250 16.61 -14.22 5.84
CA GLN A 250 17.12 -12.84 5.93
C GLN A 250 16.13 -11.90 6.65
N ARG A 251 14.81 -12.08 6.44
CA ARG A 251 13.79 -11.29 7.16
C ARG A 251 13.75 -11.60 8.66
N GLU A 252 13.90 -12.87 9.03
CA GLU A 252 14.00 -13.29 10.44
C GLU A 252 15.29 -12.77 11.09
N LEU A 253 16.44 -12.88 10.41
CA LEU A 253 17.70 -12.32 10.92
C LEU A 253 17.66 -10.79 11.08
N LEU A 254 17.07 -10.06 10.12
CA LEU A 254 16.92 -8.61 10.19
C LEU A 254 15.92 -8.18 11.28
N HIS A 255 14.85 -8.95 11.49
CA HIS A 255 13.95 -8.79 12.63
C HIS A 255 14.69 -8.96 13.95
N ASP A 256 15.45 -10.04 14.12
CA ASP A 256 16.21 -10.35 15.34
C ASP A 256 17.22 -9.23 15.69
N VAL A 257 17.96 -8.74 14.69
CA VAL A 257 18.91 -7.61 14.85
C VAL A 257 18.19 -6.35 15.33
N ILE A 258 17.07 -5.99 14.70
CA ILE A 258 16.32 -4.78 15.07
C ILE A 258 15.63 -4.95 16.43
N TYR A 259 15.17 -6.15 16.76
CA TYR A 259 14.58 -6.49 18.05
C TYR A 259 15.61 -6.40 19.19
N GLU A 260 16.83 -6.91 19.00
CA GLU A 260 17.93 -6.76 19.96
C GLU A 260 18.34 -5.29 20.13
N ALA A 261 18.47 -4.53 19.04
CA ALA A 261 18.78 -3.10 19.09
C ALA A 261 17.69 -2.30 19.82
N PHE A 262 16.41 -2.62 19.62
CA PHE A 262 15.28 -1.99 20.33
C PHE A 262 15.25 -2.40 21.81
N SER A 263 15.64 -3.63 22.13
CA SER A 263 15.80 -4.12 23.51
C SER A 263 16.92 -3.38 24.25
N PHE A 264 18.07 -3.19 23.60
CA PHE A 264 19.16 -2.36 24.11
C PHE A 264 18.71 -0.90 24.34
N MET A 265 18.10 -0.26 23.33
CA MET A 265 17.58 1.11 23.46
C MET A 265 16.53 1.26 24.56
N LYS A 266 15.67 0.26 24.80
CA LYS A 266 14.72 0.26 25.91
C LYS A 266 15.41 0.21 27.27
N GLY A 267 16.47 -0.59 27.42
CA GLY A 267 17.31 -0.63 28.61
C GLY A 267 17.94 0.74 28.92
N GLU A 268 18.61 1.32 27.93
CA GLU A 268 19.26 2.65 28.02
C GLU A 268 18.28 3.81 28.23
N CYS A 269 17.01 3.67 27.82
CA CYS A 269 15.98 4.67 28.12
C CYS A 269 15.63 4.70 29.61
N ASN A 270 15.52 3.54 30.26
CA ASN A 270 15.18 3.34 31.68
C ASN A 270 14.09 4.29 32.24
N CYS A 271 13.01 4.50 31.46
CA CYS A 271 11.93 5.43 31.80
C CYS A 271 10.80 4.72 32.59
N PRO A 272 10.30 5.29 33.70
CA PRO A 272 9.43 4.58 34.65
C PRO A 272 7.94 4.49 34.25
N GLY A 273 7.60 4.53 32.96
CA GLY A 273 6.20 4.44 32.49
C GLY A 273 6.06 4.33 30.97
N THR A 274 4.86 3.97 30.52
CA THR A 274 4.48 3.87 29.10
C THR A 274 4.11 5.23 28.48
N SER A 275 3.68 6.19 29.30
CA SER A 275 3.32 7.55 28.88
C SER A 275 4.54 8.45 28.69
N LEU A 276 4.53 9.24 27.62
CA LEU A 276 5.58 10.22 27.34
C LEU A 276 5.58 11.35 28.39
N SER A 277 6.77 11.70 28.86
CA SER A 277 7.01 12.82 29.78
C SER A 277 8.15 13.71 29.28
N GLU A 278 8.12 14.99 29.64
CA GLU A 278 9.28 15.88 29.49
C GLU A 278 10.43 15.49 30.44
N LYS A 279 10.15 14.66 31.46
CA LYS A 279 11.14 14.13 32.41
C LYS A 279 11.83 12.83 31.94
N CYS A 280 11.69 12.44 30.67
CA CYS A 280 12.41 11.30 30.12
C CYS A 280 13.93 11.54 30.07
N ASN A 281 14.71 10.46 30.17
CA ASN A 281 16.17 10.52 30.20
C ASN A 281 16.77 11.06 28.89
N LYS A 282 17.97 11.66 28.97
CA LYS A 282 18.70 12.22 27.82
C LYS A 282 18.89 11.21 26.68
N SER A 283 19.12 9.93 27.01
CA SER A 283 19.20 8.80 26.06
C SER A 283 17.92 8.66 25.24
N CYS A 284 16.76 8.63 25.90
CA CYS A 284 15.45 8.55 25.25
C CYS A 284 15.19 9.74 24.30
N LEU A 285 15.58 10.96 24.70
CA LEU A 285 15.46 12.15 23.87
C LEU A 285 16.38 12.09 22.63
N ALA A 286 17.60 11.56 22.79
CA ALA A 286 18.54 11.36 21.68
C ALA A 286 18.03 10.34 20.65
N ILE A 287 17.49 9.20 21.11
CA ILE A 287 16.87 8.19 20.24
C ILE A 287 15.73 8.80 19.42
N GLY A 288 14.80 9.50 20.08
CA GLY A 288 13.70 10.18 19.40
C GLY A 288 14.18 11.20 18.36
N LYS A 289 15.20 12.00 18.67
CA LYS A 289 15.73 13.01 17.75
C LYS A 289 16.24 12.44 16.42
N ILE A 290 16.78 11.22 16.42
CA ILE A 290 17.40 10.62 15.22
C ILE A 290 16.44 9.65 14.51
N LEU A 291 15.80 8.75 15.25
CA LEU A 291 14.99 7.68 14.65
C LEU A 291 13.53 8.07 14.35
N MET A 292 12.99 9.17 14.90
CA MET A 292 11.58 9.56 14.69
C MET A 292 11.20 9.77 13.20
N LYS A 293 12.16 10.21 12.37
CA LYS A 293 12.00 10.35 10.90
C LYS A 293 12.73 9.27 10.11
N THR A 294 13.11 8.17 10.75
CA THR A 294 13.78 7.04 10.09
C THR A 294 12.79 5.89 9.97
N PRO A 295 12.50 5.38 8.75
CA PRO A 295 11.71 4.17 8.60
C PRO A 295 12.52 2.99 9.14
N CYS A 296 12.23 2.59 10.37
CA CYS A 296 13.02 1.60 11.11
C CYS A 296 12.19 0.54 11.84
N ILE A 297 10.87 0.65 11.79
CA ILE A 297 9.96 -0.29 12.45
C ILE A 297 9.48 -1.29 11.38
N PRO A 298 9.79 -2.59 11.49
CA PRO A 298 9.33 -3.58 10.52
C PRO A 298 7.83 -3.84 10.66
N VAL A 299 7.11 -3.80 9.54
CA VAL A 299 5.72 -4.22 9.38
C VAL A 299 5.63 -5.29 8.28
N GLU A 300 4.43 -5.87 8.10
CA GLU A 300 4.18 -6.96 7.14
C GLU A 300 5.18 -8.14 7.24
N GLU A 301 5.47 -8.65 8.45
CA GLU A 301 6.44 -9.73 8.68
C GLU A 301 7.87 -9.37 8.21
N GLY A 302 8.30 -8.13 8.45
CA GLY A 302 9.64 -7.64 8.10
C GLY A 302 9.86 -7.34 6.62
N ARG A 303 8.78 -7.20 5.82
CA ARG A 303 8.87 -6.86 4.39
C ARG A 303 9.00 -5.35 4.14
N VAL A 304 8.47 -4.52 5.04
CA VAL A 304 8.44 -3.05 4.87
C VAL A 304 8.90 -2.40 6.18
N PHE A 305 9.72 -1.36 6.07
CA PHE A 305 10.09 -0.50 7.21
C PHE A 305 9.31 0.81 7.15
N VAL A 306 8.76 1.23 8.29
CA VAL A 306 7.94 2.44 8.42
C VAL A 306 8.42 3.35 9.55
N GLU A 307 8.07 4.64 9.43
CA GLU A 307 8.29 5.64 10.47
C GLU A 307 7.28 5.45 11.63
N GLY A 308 7.62 5.96 12.82
CA GLY A 308 6.74 5.85 13.98
C GLY A 308 5.39 6.57 13.78
N ASN A 309 5.35 7.69 13.06
CA ASN A 309 4.11 8.42 12.78
C ASN A 309 3.10 7.64 11.91
N GLN A 310 3.53 6.56 11.25
CA GLN A 310 2.66 5.70 10.43
C GLN A 310 1.89 4.66 11.26
N LEU A 311 2.09 4.63 12.57
CA LEU A 311 1.62 3.55 13.44
C LEU A 311 0.58 4.01 14.47
N ALA A 312 -0.40 3.14 14.71
CA ALA A 312 -1.27 3.22 15.87
C ALA A 312 -1.45 1.86 16.58
N PHE A 313 -1.55 1.87 17.91
CA PHE A 313 -1.78 0.65 18.70
C PHE A 313 -3.24 0.17 18.57
N GLU A 314 -4.19 1.07 18.75
CA GLU A 314 -5.64 0.83 18.72
C GLU A 314 -6.26 1.32 17.40
N THR A 315 -5.88 0.70 16.28
CA THR A 315 -6.55 0.91 14.99
C THR A 315 -7.16 -0.38 14.43
N THR A 316 -8.26 -0.22 13.68
CA THR A 316 -8.84 -1.20 12.76
C THR A 316 -8.63 -0.81 11.29
N ILE A 317 -8.21 0.42 11.03
CA ILE A 317 -7.92 0.98 9.71
C ILE A 317 -6.41 0.87 9.49
N GLU A 318 -6.03 0.21 8.40
CA GLU A 318 -4.67 0.17 7.86
C GLU A 318 -4.74 0.63 6.40
N LEU A 319 -3.83 1.53 6.01
CA LEU A 319 -3.72 2.07 4.65
C LEU A 319 -2.29 1.87 4.12
N PRO A 320 -1.83 0.63 3.83
CA PRO A 320 -0.50 0.39 3.28
C PRO A 320 -0.32 1.12 1.93
N PRO A 321 0.84 1.74 1.65
CA PRO A 321 2.06 1.78 2.47
C PRO A 321 2.13 2.94 3.50
N TYR A 322 1.06 3.71 3.68
CA TYR A 322 1.06 4.96 4.44
C TYR A 322 0.76 4.80 5.93
N PHE A 323 -0.08 3.84 6.34
CA PHE A 323 -0.53 3.69 7.73
C PHE A 323 -0.76 2.22 8.12
N TYR A 324 -0.36 1.84 9.33
CA TYR A 324 -0.39 0.46 9.81
C TYR A 324 -0.71 0.37 11.32
N LYS A 325 -1.10 -0.83 11.76
CA LYS A 325 -1.19 -1.18 13.17
C LYS A 325 0.17 -1.60 13.72
N VAL A 326 0.46 -1.26 14.98
CA VAL A 326 1.67 -1.73 15.66
C VAL A 326 1.67 -3.27 15.74
N PRO A 327 2.72 -3.97 15.25
CA PRO A 327 2.81 -5.42 15.36
C PRO A 327 2.95 -5.88 16.82
N ARG A 328 2.31 -7.00 17.16
CA ARG A 328 2.21 -7.48 18.56
C ARG A 328 3.56 -7.70 19.24
N GLU A 329 4.54 -8.21 18.50
CA GLU A 329 5.92 -8.43 18.96
C GLU A 329 6.54 -7.15 19.52
N TYR A 330 6.35 -6.02 18.84
CA TYR A 330 6.89 -4.73 19.25
C TYR A 330 6.03 -3.99 20.29
N GLY A 331 4.86 -4.51 20.66
CA GLY A 331 3.93 -3.85 21.60
C GLY A 331 4.56 -3.54 22.97
N HIS A 332 5.49 -4.38 23.43
CA HIS A 332 6.19 -4.17 24.71
C HIS A 332 7.29 -3.07 24.65
N PHE A 333 7.54 -2.47 23.48
CA PHE A 333 8.35 -1.27 23.29
C PHE A 333 7.50 0.02 23.27
N GLU A 334 6.26 -0.01 23.78
CA GLU A 334 5.27 1.07 23.71
C GLU A 334 5.84 2.49 23.91
N HIS A 335 6.58 2.73 24.99
CA HIS A 335 7.20 4.04 25.28
C HIS A 335 8.22 4.48 24.21
N LEU A 336 9.02 3.54 23.69
CA LEU A 336 9.99 3.79 22.63
C LEU A 336 9.25 4.12 21.32
N LEU A 337 8.26 3.31 20.93
CA LEU A 337 7.46 3.55 19.72
C LEU A 337 6.70 4.89 19.80
N LYS A 338 6.09 5.21 20.96
CA LYS A 338 5.48 6.52 21.21
C LYS A 338 6.50 7.66 21.08
N ARG A 339 7.75 7.46 21.54
CA ARG A 339 8.84 8.44 21.36
C ARG A 339 9.28 8.60 19.89
N LEU A 340 9.10 7.56 19.06
CA LEU A 340 9.34 7.59 17.61
C LEU A 340 8.14 8.16 16.82
N GLY A 341 7.01 8.47 17.46
CA GLY A 341 5.84 9.09 16.85
C GLY A 341 4.58 8.21 16.74
N ALA A 342 4.61 6.97 17.23
CA ALA A 342 3.44 6.09 17.20
C ALA A 342 2.36 6.55 18.19
N ASN A 343 1.09 6.56 17.77
CA ASN A 343 -0.02 7.03 18.60
C ASN A 343 -0.83 5.88 19.19
N GLU A 344 -1.49 6.13 20.32
CA GLU A 344 -2.36 5.15 20.97
C GLU A 344 -3.57 4.82 20.08
N LYS A 345 -4.27 5.86 19.60
CA LYS A 345 -5.35 5.80 18.60
C LYS A 345 -4.98 6.68 17.40
N PRO A 346 -5.54 6.43 16.19
CA PRO A 346 -5.36 7.30 15.03
C PRO A 346 -5.76 8.76 15.34
N THR A 347 -4.98 9.72 14.84
CA THR A 347 -5.23 11.16 15.07
C THR A 347 -5.43 11.92 13.76
N PRO A 348 -6.10 13.11 13.77
CA PRO A 348 -6.23 13.93 12.57
C PRO A 348 -4.87 14.32 11.95
N ILE A 349 -3.84 14.53 12.77
CA ILE A 349 -2.49 14.87 12.29
C ILE A 349 -1.90 13.71 11.46
N GLN A 350 -2.04 12.47 11.91
CA GLN A 350 -1.57 11.31 11.12
C GLN A 350 -2.29 11.19 9.77
N PHE A 351 -3.60 11.48 9.72
CA PHE A 351 -4.33 11.49 8.46
C PHE A 351 -3.91 12.67 7.55
N ALA A 352 -3.61 13.84 8.10
CA ALA A 352 -3.04 14.94 7.33
C ALA A 352 -1.65 14.59 6.76
N ASP A 353 -0.78 13.94 7.55
CA ASP A 353 0.54 13.44 7.10
C ASP A 353 0.44 12.37 5.99
N ILE A 354 -0.63 11.56 5.99
CA ILE A 354 -0.91 10.60 4.90
C ILE A 354 -1.27 11.36 3.61
N ILE A 355 -2.15 12.36 3.69
CA ILE A 355 -2.56 13.15 2.52
C ILE A 355 -1.39 14.01 2.01
N GLY A 356 -0.52 14.51 2.91
CA GLY A 356 0.71 15.21 2.55
C GLY A 356 1.70 14.33 1.78
N ARG A 357 2.00 13.12 2.30
CA ARG A 357 2.83 12.14 1.56
C ARG A 357 2.20 11.69 0.25
N LEU A 358 0.87 11.64 0.17
CA LEU A 358 0.17 11.39 -1.07
C LEU A 358 0.36 12.54 -2.08
N LYS A 359 0.30 13.80 -1.63
CA LYS A 359 0.61 14.98 -2.46
C LYS A 359 2.05 14.98 -2.96
N GLU A 360 3.01 14.50 -2.17
CA GLU A 360 4.41 14.33 -2.62
C GLU A 360 4.56 13.31 -3.76
N VAL A 361 3.76 12.23 -3.75
CA VAL A 361 3.75 11.22 -4.82
C VAL A 361 3.00 11.72 -6.06
N CYS A 362 1.85 12.37 -5.88
CA CYS A 362 1.02 12.90 -6.96
C CYS A 362 1.63 14.14 -7.64
N GLU A 363 2.45 14.91 -6.93
CA GLU A 363 2.84 16.28 -7.30
C GLU A 363 1.60 17.12 -7.68
N ASP A 364 1.67 17.92 -8.76
CA ASP A 364 0.52 18.66 -9.33
C ASP A 364 -0.21 17.88 -10.44
N LYS A 365 -0.04 16.55 -10.48
CA LYS A 365 -0.71 15.68 -11.46
C LYS A 365 -2.08 15.21 -10.94
N HIS A 366 -2.92 14.77 -11.87
CA HIS A 366 -4.22 14.19 -11.55
C HIS A 366 -4.03 12.80 -10.93
N MET A 367 -4.58 12.58 -9.74
CA MET A 367 -4.49 11.34 -8.96
C MET A 367 -4.99 10.11 -9.73
N GLU A 368 -4.29 8.99 -9.62
CA GLU A 368 -4.75 7.70 -10.12
C GLU A 368 -5.83 7.07 -9.20
N PRO A 369 -6.61 6.07 -9.67
CA PRO A 369 -7.69 5.47 -8.86
C PRO A 369 -7.30 4.95 -7.46
N ASN A 370 -6.07 4.46 -7.28
CA ASN A 370 -5.58 4.01 -5.97
C ASN A 370 -5.27 5.19 -5.05
N GLU A 371 -4.60 6.22 -5.56
CA GLU A 371 -4.38 7.49 -4.86
C GLU A 371 -5.70 8.16 -4.51
N LYS A 372 -6.69 8.21 -5.42
CA LYS A 372 -8.04 8.72 -5.12
C LYS A 372 -8.72 7.94 -4.01
N LYS A 373 -8.56 6.61 -3.96
CA LYS A 373 -9.08 5.78 -2.85
C LYS A 373 -8.40 6.16 -1.53
N VAL A 374 -7.07 6.18 -1.48
CA VAL A 374 -6.30 6.54 -0.28
C VAL A 374 -6.59 7.97 0.17
N ALA A 375 -6.70 8.93 -0.76
CA ALA A 375 -7.08 10.32 -0.48
C ALA A 375 -8.46 10.40 0.18
N ARG A 376 -9.45 9.68 -0.34
CA ARG A 376 -10.81 9.64 0.21
C ARG A 376 -10.87 8.95 1.57
N GLU A 377 -10.20 7.80 1.74
CA GLU A 377 -10.13 7.09 3.02
C GLU A 377 -9.37 7.89 4.09
N ALA A 378 -8.26 8.56 3.73
CA ALA A 378 -7.50 9.41 4.64
C ALA A 378 -8.24 10.70 4.99
N THR A 379 -8.93 11.33 4.02
CA THR A 379 -9.76 12.52 4.26
C THR A 379 -10.98 12.18 5.13
N HIS A 380 -11.61 11.03 4.89
CA HIS A 380 -12.67 10.51 5.75
C HIS A 380 -12.16 10.21 7.18
N GLY A 381 -10.99 9.57 7.30
CA GLY A 381 -10.31 9.32 8.56
C GLY A 381 -9.96 10.60 9.33
N PHE A 382 -9.50 11.64 8.63
CA PHE A 382 -9.24 12.97 9.18
C PHE A 382 -10.50 13.57 9.82
N PHE A 383 -11.60 13.69 9.07
CA PHE A 383 -12.82 14.30 9.58
C PHE A 383 -13.53 13.44 10.63
N THR A 384 -13.46 12.12 10.53
CA THR A 384 -14.00 11.20 11.54
C THR A 384 -13.23 11.27 12.86
N THR A 385 -11.88 11.24 12.82
CA THR A 385 -11.07 11.42 14.04
C THR A 385 -11.19 12.82 14.63
N LEU A 386 -11.39 13.86 13.80
CA LEU A 386 -11.68 15.21 14.26
C LEU A 386 -13.04 15.29 14.96
N SER A 387 -14.09 14.67 14.39
CA SER A 387 -15.42 14.58 15.00
C SER A 387 -15.38 13.84 16.35
N LEU A 388 -14.62 12.74 16.44
CA LEU A 388 -14.39 12.02 17.69
C LEU A 388 -13.61 12.86 18.71
N LEU A 389 -12.58 13.60 18.30
CA LEU A 389 -11.80 14.48 19.18
C LEU A 389 -12.66 15.59 19.82
N VAL A 390 -13.58 16.16 19.04
CA VAL A 390 -14.58 17.14 19.53
C VAL A 390 -15.59 16.48 20.48
N LYS A 391 -16.04 15.25 20.19
CA LYS A 391 -16.97 14.49 21.05
C LYS A 391 -16.34 14.04 22.38
N GLU A 392 -15.07 13.61 22.38
CA GLU A 392 -14.42 13.00 23.55
C GLU A 392 -13.70 13.99 24.48
N LYS A 393 -13.13 15.09 23.95
CA LYS A 393 -12.25 15.99 24.72
C LYS A 393 -12.84 17.40 24.87
N SER A 394 -12.78 18.19 23.80
CA SER A 394 -13.50 19.47 23.64
C SER A 394 -13.21 20.09 22.27
N GLU A 395 -13.96 21.15 21.91
CA GLU A 395 -13.70 21.94 20.70
C GLU A 395 -12.33 22.65 20.77
N GLU A 396 -11.91 23.19 21.93
CA GLU A 396 -10.61 23.86 22.10
C GLU A 396 -9.43 22.88 22.05
N ALA A 397 -9.64 21.60 22.37
CA ALA A 397 -8.66 20.55 22.15
C ALA A 397 -8.47 20.25 20.65
N ALA A 398 -9.57 20.20 19.89
CA ALA A 398 -9.54 20.05 18.44
C ALA A 398 -8.88 21.26 17.75
N THR A 399 -9.26 22.49 18.10
CA THR A 399 -8.67 23.71 17.52
C THR A 399 -7.17 23.82 17.80
N ARG A 400 -6.70 23.46 19.01
CA ARG A 400 -5.25 23.41 19.30
C ARG A 400 -4.50 22.34 18.51
N CYS A 401 -5.12 21.19 18.27
CA CYS A 401 -4.57 20.14 17.40
C CYS A 401 -4.40 20.66 15.96
N LEU A 402 -5.45 21.28 15.40
CA LEU A 402 -5.46 21.86 14.05
C LEU A 402 -4.49 23.04 13.89
N LEU A 403 -4.24 23.82 14.95
CA LEU A 403 -3.25 24.90 14.95
C LEU A 403 -1.79 24.41 14.78
N SER A 404 -1.50 23.13 15.00
CA SER A 404 -0.18 22.55 14.74
C SER A 404 0.07 22.19 13.27
N LEU A 405 -0.98 22.13 12.44
CA LEU A 405 -0.88 21.86 11.01
C LEU A 405 -0.50 23.15 10.26
N ASN A 406 0.59 23.11 9.50
CA ASN A 406 1.00 24.22 8.64
C ASN A 406 0.15 24.27 7.37
N GLU A 407 -0.01 23.12 6.71
CA GLU A 407 -0.72 22.94 5.46
C GLU A 407 -1.69 21.74 5.58
N LEU A 408 -2.76 21.77 4.77
CA LEU A 408 -3.70 20.67 4.63
C LEU A 408 -4.10 20.62 3.16
N PHE A 409 -3.82 19.51 2.49
CA PHE A 409 -4.31 19.25 1.14
C PHE A 409 -5.62 18.48 1.22
N LEU A 410 -6.54 18.76 0.31
CA LEU A 410 -7.76 17.97 0.13
C LEU A 410 -7.90 17.60 -1.36
N PRO A 411 -8.53 16.46 -1.68
CA PRO A 411 -8.84 16.10 -3.06
C PRO A 411 -9.86 17.07 -3.66
N SER A 412 -9.65 17.48 -4.91
CA SER A 412 -10.63 18.20 -5.71
C SER A 412 -11.50 17.25 -6.54
N LYS A 413 -12.69 17.68 -6.93
CA LYS A 413 -13.57 16.95 -7.88
C LYS A 413 -12.90 16.69 -9.22
N GLU A 414 -11.99 17.57 -9.64
CA GLU A 414 -11.16 17.38 -10.83
C GLU A 414 -10.05 16.34 -10.63
N GLY A 415 -9.90 15.76 -9.44
CA GLY A 415 -8.96 14.68 -9.17
C GLY A 415 -7.53 15.13 -8.82
N PHE A 416 -7.33 16.37 -8.41
CA PHE A 416 -6.03 16.90 -7.98
C PHE A 416 -5.99 17.06 -6.45
N LEU A 417 -4.82 16.91 -5.82
CA LEU A 417 -4.63 17.34 -4.43
C LEU A 417 -4.24 18.83 -4.42
N LYS A 418 -5.12 19.67 -3.88
CA LYS A 418 -4.96 21.13 -3.79
C LYS A 418 -5.04 21.59 -2.33
N PRO A 419 -4.44 22.76 -1.98
CA PRO A 419 -4.57 23.35 -0.65
C PRO A 419 -6.03 23.55 -0.23
N SER A 420 -6.36 23.18 1.01
CA SER A 420 -7.73 23.22 1.54
C SER A 420 -8.38 24.60 1.48
N ASN A 421 -7.60 25.67 1.60
CA ASN A 421 -8.04 27.07 1.55
C ASN A 421 -8.30 27.63 0.13
N GLU A 422 -7.79 26.97 -0.91
CA GLU A 422 -8.06 27.33 -2.31
C GLU A 422 -9.37 26.70 -2.80
N LEU A 423 -9.80 25.61 -2.17
CA LEU A 423 -10.96 24.83 -2.56
C LEU A 423 -12.29 25.39 -2.03
N ILE A 424 -13.35 25.08 -2.77
CA ILE A 424 -14.73 25.44 -2.48
C ILE A 424 -15.50 24.19 -2.02
N PHE A 425 -16.12 24.27 -0.85
CA PHE A 425 -17.01 23.25 -0.33
C PHE A 425 -18.46 23.54 -0.76
N HIS A 426 -19.13 22.53 -1.34
CA HIS A 426 -20.56 22.60 -1.64
C HIS A 426 -21.40 22.35 -0.38
N ASP A 427 -21.67 23.44 0.35
CA ASP A 427 -22.68 23.52 1.41
C ASP A 427 -24.12 23.63 0.88
N CYS A 428 -24.33 23.95 -0.41
CA CYS A 428 -25.65 23.98 -1.04
C CYS A 428 -25.71 23.18 -2.36
N PRO A 429 -26.45 22.03 -2.42
CA PRO A 429 -26.56 21.23 -3.64
C PRO A 429 -27.33 21.88 -4.80
N SER A 430 -28.29 22.77 -4.52
CA SER A 430 -29.08 23.44 -5.58
C SER A 430 -28.21 24.36 -6.45
N PHE A 431 -27.16 24.95 -5.89
CA PHE A 431 -26.24 25.81 -6.63
C PHE A 431 -25.23 25.01 -7.46
N GLU A 432 -25.05 23.70 -7.22
CA GLU A 432 -24.05 22.86 -7.92
C GLU A 432 -24.27 22.79 -9.44
N ARG A 433 -25.53 22.77 -9.91
CA ARG A 433 -25.83 22.76 -11.35
C ARG A 433 -25.78 24.15 -12.00
N ARG A 434 -26.07 25.21 -11.22
CA ARG A 434 -26.27 26.60 -11.67
C ARG A 434 -25.01 27.45 -11.60
N ALA A 435 -24.09 27.08 -10.72
CA ALA A 435 -22.74 27.61 -10.62
C ALA A 435 -21.73 26.81 -11.46
N ARG A 436 -22.19 26.09 -12.51
CA ARG A 436 -21.30 25.31 -13.38
C ARG A 436 -20.27 26.18 -14.12
N ASP A 437 -20.68 27.40 -14.48
CA ASP A 437 -19.83 28.39 -15.12
C ASP A 437 -19.04 29.23 -14.09
N PHE A 438 -19.16 28.92 -12.79
CA PHE A 438 -18.33 29.52 -11.74
C PHE A 438 -16.96 28.84 -11.73
N ALA A 439 -15.96 29.53 -12.27
CA ALA A 439 -14.58 29.04 -12.33
C ALA A 439 -13.96 28.95 -10.92
N GLY A 440 -14.07 27.77 -10.30
CA GLY A 440 -13.51 27.50 -8.97
C GLY A 440 -13.37 26.00 -8.69
N ASP A 441 -12.34 25.64 -7.93
CA ASP A 441 -12.02 24.24 -7.62
C ASP A 441 -12.85 23.72 -6.44
N PHE A 442 -13.61 22.65 -6.63
CA PHE A 442 -14.48 22.08 -5.59
C PHE A 442 -13.85 20.87 -4.87
N VAL A 443 -14.08 20.73 -3.55
CA VAL A 443 -13.57 19.59 -2.75
C VAL A 443 -14.36 18.28 -3.03
N ASP A 444 -13.66 17.15 -3.09
CA ASP A 444 -14.22 15.78 -3.17
C ASP A 444 -14.14 15.04 -1.81
N ILE A 445 -15.10 15.29 -0.92
CA ILE A 445 -15.19 14.59 0.38
C ILE A 445 -16.27 13.51 0.32
N SER A 446 -15.90 12.27 0.69
CA SER A 446 -16.85 11.16 0.85
C SER A 446 -17.84 11.43 2.01
N ARG A 447 -19.12 11.64 1.67
CA ARG A 447 -20.22 11.91 2.62
C ARG A 447 -20.79 10.61 3.18
N GLU A 448 -19.93 9.83 3.85
CA GLU A 448 -20.24 8.49 4.35
C GLU A 448 -20.23 8.45 5.89
N GLY A 449 -20.98 7.53 6.49
CA GLY A 449 -21.06 7.36 7.95
C GLY A 449 -21.65 8.57 8.68
N GLU A 450 -20.99 9.02 9.76
CA GLU A 450 -21.43 10.19 10.55
C GLU A 450 -21.16 11.56 9.88
N LEU A 451 -20.52 11.59 8.70
CA LEU A 451 -20.10 12.82 8.02
C LEU A 451 -21.18 13.33 7.04
N THR A 452 -22.32 13.78 7.59
CA THR A 452 -23.33 14.50 6.81
C THR A 452 -22.79 15.83 6.27
N ALA A 453 -23.47 16.43 5.28
CA ALA A 453 -23.07 17.73 4.72
C ALA A 453 -22.98 18.82 5.79
N ASP A 454 -23.95 18.88 6.72
CA ASP A 454 -23.96 19.83 7.83
C ASP A 454 -22.84 19.56 8.84
N ARG A 455 -22.56 18.27 9.12
CA ARG A 455 -21.47 17.89 10.03
C ARG A 455 -20.11 18.24 9.43
N LEU A 456 -19.91 18.04 8.14
CA LEU A 456 -18.72 18.47 7.42
C LEU A 456 -18.60 20.00 7.40
N SER A 457 -19.69 20.73 7.18
CA SER A 457 -19.72 22.20 7.25
C SER A 457 -19.28 22.70 8.64
N TYR A 458 -19.81 22.13 9.73
CA TYR A 458 -19.37 22.43 11.10
C TYR A 458 -17.88 22.11 11.31
N LEU A 459 -17.40 20.93 10.90
CA LEU A 459 -16.00 20.52 11.07
C LEU A 459 -15.02 21.38 10.25
N LEU A 460 -15.40 21.80 9.03
CA LEU A 460 -14.65 22.78 8.23
C LEU A 460 -14.64 24.16 8.92
N GLY A 461 -15.72 24.53 9.60
CA GLY A 461 -15.81 25.72 10.45
C GLY A 461 -14.81 25.73 11.62
N LEU A 462 -14.37 24.56 12.11
CA LEU A 462 -13.35 24.45 13.15
C LEU A 462 -11.91 24.64 12.62
N LEU A 463 -11.69 24.55 11.30
CA LEU A 463 -10.35 24.76 10.73
C LEU A 463 -9.89 26.22 10.94
N PRO A 464 -8.61 26.45 11.30
CA PRO A 464 -8.01 27.78 11.29
C PRO A 464 -8.20 28.47 9.93
N LEU A 465 -8.36 29.80 9.91
CA LEU A 465 -8.63 30.56 8.68
C LEU A 465 -7.64 30.27 7.54
N ARG A 466 -6.38 29.95 7.86
CA ARG A 466 -5.34 29.57 6.87
C ARG A 466 -5.55 28.20 6.20
N LEU A 467 -6.36 27.31 6.78
CA LEU A 467 -6.67 25.96 6.26
C LEU A 467 -8.14 25.81 5.82
N ARG A 468 -8.99 26.82 6.05
CA ARG A 468 -10.43 26.71 5.88
C ARG A 468 -10.85 26.87 4.42
N ALA A 469 -11.55 25.88 3.87
CA ALA A 469 -12.17 25.94 2.55
C ALA A 469 -13.26 27.03 2.49
N LYS A 470 -13.47 27.61 1.30
CA LYS A 470 -14.54 28.58 1.05
C LYS A 470 -15.87 27.85 0.90
N THR A 471 -16.97 28.41 1.39
CA THR A 471 -18.32 27.84 1.18
C THR A 471 -19.05 28.56 0.04
N ILE A 472 -19.92 27.85 -0.69
CA ILE A 472 -20.56 28.44 -1.89
C ILE A 472 -21.62 29.48 -1.51
N GLN A 473 -22.30 29.33 -0.36
CA GLN A 473 -23.26 30.32 0.14
C GLN A 473 -22.62 31.66 0.53
N ASN A 474 -21.33 31.67 0.88
CA ASN A 474 -20.57 32.90 1.16
C ASN A 474 -20.07 33.60 -0.11
N LEU A 475 -20.21 32.97 -1.28
CA LEU A 475 -19.78 33.51 -2.58
C LEU A 475 -20.98 33.91 -3.45
N LEU A 476 -22.10 33.17 -3.36
CA LEU A 476 -23.27 33.32 -4.24
C LEU A 476 -24.57 33.53 -3.45
N ARG A 477 -25.39 34.49 -3.88
CA ARG A 477 -26.78 34.69 -3.43
C ARG A 477 -27.75 34.44 -4.58
N GLU A 478 -28.91 33.86 -4.27
CA GLU A 478 -30.02 33.70 -5.21
C GLU A 478 -31.03 34.85 -5.06
N GLU A 479 -31.50 35.42 -6.17
CA GLU A 479 -32.50 36.50 -6.19
C GLU A 479 -33.55 36.30 -7.30
N ILE A 480 -34.73 36.91 -7.11
CA ILE A 480 -35.79 36.97 -8.12
C ILE A 480 -35.35 37.84 -9.29
N HIS A 481 -35.40 37.29 -10.50
CA HIS A 481 -35.04 37.99 -11.72
C HIS A 481 -35.92 39.25 -11.92
N PRO A 482 -35.35 40.45 -12.15
CA PRO A 482 -36.10 41.70 -12.18
C PRO A 482 -37.33 41.71 -13.11
N SER A 483 -37.25 41.03 -14.26
CA SER A 483 -38.35 40.89 -15.22
C SER A 483 -39.60 40.17 -14.72
N CYS A 484 -39.55 39.59 -13.52
CA CYS A 484 -40.63 38.77 -12.97
C CYS A 484 -41.37 39.47 -11.81
N ARG A 485 -40.79 40.51 -11.20
CA ARG A 485 -41.42 41.25 -10.09
C ARG A 485 -42.75 41.92 -10.48
N ASP A 486 -42.88 42.35 -11.73
CA ASP A 486 -44.11 42.97 -12.27
C ASP A 486 -45.16 41.95 -12.77
N LYS A 487 -44.82 40.66 -12.85
CA LYS A 487 -45.65 39.60 -13.45
C LYS A 487 -46.50 38.86 -12.40
N ARG A 488 -47.27 39.60 -11.60
CA ARG A 488 -48.21 39.02 -10.62
C ARG A 488 -49.41 38.33 -11.32
N CYS A 489 -50.02 37.35 -10.66
CA CYS A 489 -51.21 36.68 -11.20
C CYS A 489 -52.40 37.66 -11.29
N ILE A 490 -53.02 37.77 -12.46
CA ILE A 490 -54.15 38.69 -12.73
C ILE A 490 -55.32 38.47 -11.75
N VAL A 491 -55.55 37.21 -11.32
CA VAL A 491 -56.63 36.83 -10.39
C VAL A 491 -56.35 37.22 -8.94
N ASP A 492 -55.09 37.19 -8.49
CA ASP A 492 -54.70 37.57 -7.12
C ASP A 492 -54.41 39.08 -6.98
N ASN A 493 -54.33 39.80 -8.11
CA ASN A 493 -53.96 41.23 -8.18
C ASN A 493 -55.14 42.16 -8.52
N ALA A 494 -56.33 41.61 -8.78
CA ALA A 494 -57.54 42.39 -9.04
C ALA A 494 -58.19 42.85 -7.72
N ILE A 495 -58.20 44.16 -7.49
CA ILE A 495 -58.73 44.76 -6.25
C ILE A 495 -60.24 44.48 -6.15
N GLY A 496 -60.61 43.53 -5.27
CA GLY A 496 -62.00 43.17 -4.98
C GLY A 496 -62.50 41.84 -5.54
N SER A 497 -61.64 40.99 -6.13
CA SER A 497 -61.99 39.59 -6.46
C SER A 497 -61.56 38.61 -5.38
N ASP A 498 -62.14 37.40 -5.39
CA ASP A 498 -61.68 36.29 -4.55
C ASP A 498 -60.20 35.96 -4.84
N PRO A 499 -59.42 35.58 -3.80
CA PRO A 499 -58.01 35.22 -3.96
C PRO A 499 -57.83 34.03 -4.90
N CYS A 500 -56.70 34.00 -5.60
CA CYS A 500 -56.41 33.00 -6.62
C CYS A 500 -56.64 31.56 -6.12
N PRO A 501 -57.63 30.80 -6.64
CA PRO A 501 -58.03 29.52 -6.04
C PRO A 501 -56.91 28.49 -5.92
N PHE A 502 -55.94 28.53 -6.84
CA PHE A 502 -54.74 27.70 -6.84
C PHE A 502 -53.83 27.99 -5.62
N VAL A 503 -53.45 29.26 -5.41
CA VAL A 503 -52.59 29.65 -4.27
C VAL A 503 -53.38 29.66 -2.96
N ASN A 504 -54.69 29.91 -3.00
CA ASN A 504 -55.52 29.96 -1.79
C ASN A 504 -55.54 28.62 -1.03
N ARG A 505 -55.44 27.47 -1.72
CA ARG A 505 -55.20 26.15 -1.09
C ARG A 505 -53.94 26.17 -0.24
N TYR A 506 -52.81 26.57 -0.82
CA TYR A 506 -51.52 26.59 -0.12
C TYR A 506 -51.48 27.65 0.98
N ARG A 507 -52.05 28.84 0.75
CA ARG A 507 -52.23 29.89 1.75
C ARG A 507 -52.98 29.38 2.99
N ASN A 508 -54.06 28.60 2.78
CA ASN A 508 -54.84 27.98 3.85
C ASN A 508 -54.10 26.83 4.59
N ILE A 509 -53.06 26.23 4.02
CA ILE A 509 -52.28 25.15 4.64
C ILE A 509 -51.06 25.73 5.36
N VAL A 510 -50.26 26.54 4.66
CA VAL A 510 -48.99 27.12 5.14
C VAL A 510 -49.22 28.05 6.33
N LEU A 511 -50.27 28.87 6.31
CA LEU A 511 -50.61 29.76 7.42
C LEU A 511 -51.44 29.06 8.53
N SER A 512 -51.71 27.76 8.41
CA SER A 512 -52.57 27.07 9.38
C SER A 512 -51.83 26.73 10.69
N PRO A 513 -52.48 26.91 11.86
CA PRO A 513 -51.96 26.38 13.13
C PRO A 513 -51.81 24.85 13.14
N LYS A 514 -52.46 24.13 12.22
CA LYS A 514 -52.34 22.66 12.11
C LYS A 514 -51.03 22.24 11.46
N LEU A 515 -50.49 23.02 10.53
CA LEU A 515 -49.15 22.79 9.97
C LEU A 515 -48.07 22.99 11.04
N VAL A 516 -48.14 24.07 11.84
CA VAL A 516 -47.25 24.31 13.00
C VAL A 516 -47.24 23.11 13.96
N ASN A 517 -48.42 22.60 14.33
CA ASN A 517 -48.53 21.41 15.18
C ASN A 517 -47.97 20.14 14.53
N GLY A 518 -48.14 19.97 13.20
CA GLY A 518 -47.56 18.88 12.43
C GLY A 518 -46.03 18.93 12.38
N ILE A 519 -45.46 20.12 12.14
CA ILE A 519 -44.00 20.39 12.18
C ILE A 519 -43.43 20.06 13.56
N LEU A 520 -44.06 20.54 14.65
CA LEU A 520 -43.62 20.23 16.01
C LEU A 520 -43.70 18.72 16.32
N ARG A 521 -44.72 18.00 15.81
CA ARG A 521 -44.79 16.53 15.92
C ARG A 521 -43.65 15.84 15.16
N VAL A 522 -43.31 16.31 13.96
CA VAL A 522 -42.19 15.78 13.17
C VAL A 522 -40.85 16.01 13.87
N ILE A 523 -40.62 17.20 14.44
CA ILE A 523 -39.40 17.53 15.20
C ILE A 523 -39.29 16.65 16.46
N ARG A 524 -40.40 16.38 17.17
CA ARG A 524 -40.42 15.40 18.29
C ARG A 524 -40.03 13.99 17.84
N HIS A 525 -40.61 13.51 16.74
CA HIS A 525 -40.33 12.19 16.16
C HIS A 525 -38.86 12.02 15.78
N GLN A 526 -38.27 13.02 15.12
CA GLN A 526 -36.84 13.02 14.78
C GLN A 526 -35.94 13.06 16.01
N ARG A 527 -36.17 14.04 16.91
CA ARG A 527 -35.32 14.25 18.10
C ARG A 527 -35.57 13.20 19.19
N GLN A 528 -36.57 12.33 19.04
CA GLN A 528 -37.03 11.35 20.04
C GLN A 528 -37.25 11.96 21.44
N THR A 529 -37.71 13.22 21.51
CA THR A 529 -37.90 13.98 22.76
C THR A 529 -39.30 14.59 22.81
N PRO A 530 -40.05 14.44 23.92
CA PRO A 530 -41.41 14.96 24.02
C PRO A 530 -41.47 16.48 24.25
N ASN A 531 -40.46 17.03 24.96
CA ASN A 531 -40.39 18.44 25.32
C ASN A 531 -39.44 19.20 24.37
N LEU A 532 -40.02 20.00 23.49
CA LEU A 532 -39.25 20.92 22.65
C LEU A 532 -38.93 22.22 23.41
N PRO A 533 -37.70 22.76 23.27
CA PRO A 533 -37.32 24.08 23.78
C PRO A 533 -38.24 25.21 23.28
N GLN A 534 -38.30 26.31 24.03
CA GLN A 534 -39.25 27.39 23.72
C GLN A 534 -38.84 28.17 22.47
N ASP A 535 -37.54 28.43 22.30
CA ASP A 535 -36.91 28.96 21.10
C ASP A 535 -37.31 28.22 19.82
N VAL A 536 -37.34 26.88 19.85
CA VAL A 536 -37.78 26.07 18.69
C VAL A 536 -39.28 26.26 18.40
N LYS A 537 -40.12 26.45 19.42
CA LYS A 537 -41.56 26.75 19.20
C LYS A 537 -41.73 28.15 18.63
N ASP A 538 -41.01 29.13 19.17
CA ASP A 538 -41.06 30.52 18.74
C ASP A 538 -40.58 30.65 17.28
N GLN A 539 -39.52 29.92 16.89
CA GLN A 539 -39.06 29.80 15.49
C GLN A 539 -40.13 29.25 14.55
N VAL A 540 -40.82 28.16 14.92
CA VAL A 540 -41.89 27.58 14.08
C VAL A 540 -43.12 28.49 14.03
N GLN A 541 -43.37 29.28 15.09
CA GLN A 541 -44.50 30.21 15.17
C GLN A 541 -44.38 31.40 14.20
N VAL A 542 -43.18 31.73 13.71
CA VAL A 542 -42.94 32.75 12.66
C VAL A 542 -43.77 32.48 11.40
N LEU A 543 -43.97 31.20 11.02
CA LEU A 543 -44.76 30.79 9.84
C LEU A 543 -46.21 31.30 9.83
N CYS A 544 -46.81 31.52 10.99
CA CYS A 544 -48.17 32.06 11.12
C CYS A 544 -48.21 33.57 11.41
N SER A 545 -47.06 34.19 11.65
CA SER A 545 -46.97 35.52 12.27
C SER A 545 -46.41 36.59 11.32
N SER A 546 -45.40 36.22 10.52
CA SER A 546 -44.65 37.15 9.66
C SER A 546 -44.38 36.57 8.26
N LEU A 547 -45.32 35.77 7.74
CA LEU A 547 -45.25 35.14 6.42
C LEU A 547 -46.42 35.56 5.54
N SER A 548 -46.12 36.18 4.41
CA SER A 548 -47.06 36.50 3.33
C SER A 548 -46.88 35.54 2.16
N VAL A 549 -47.95 35.27 1.40
CA VAL A 549 -47.94 34.34 0.26
C VAL A 549 -48.54 35.01 -0.97
N THR A 550 -47.76 35.14 -2.05
CA THR A 550 -48.09 35.94 -3.25
C THR A 550 -48.06 35.08 -4.51
N CYS A 551 -49.10 35.19 -5.35
CA CYS A 551 -49.24 34.44 -6.59
C CYS A 551 -48.58 35.15 -7.80
N MET A 552 -47.60 34.50 -8.43
CA MET A 552 -46.85 35.01 -9.58
C MET A 552 -47.23 34.28 -10.87
N ALA A 553 -47.30 34.98 -12.01
CA ALA A 553 -47.57 34.36 -13.32
C ALA A 553 -46.34 33.65 -13.90
N SER A 554 -45.14 34.18 -13.62
CA SER A 554 -43.85 33.53 -13.90
C SER A 554 -42.86 33.90 -12.80
N LEU A 555 -42.05 32.95 -12.35
CA LEU A 555 -41.08 33.15 -11.28
C LEU A 555 -39.74 32.58 -11.74
N ASP A 556 -38.81 33.47 -12.08
CA ASP A 556 -37.45 33.12 -12.49
C ASP A 556 -36.47 33.71 -11.50
N THR A 557 -35.39 32.99 -11.22
CA THR A 557 -34.34 33.40 -10.27
C THR A 557 -32.97 33.32 -10.93
N HIS A 558 -32.01 34.13 -10.46
CA HIS A 558 -30.62 34.06 -10.89
C HIS A 558 -29.67 34.03 -9.70
N LEU A 559 -28.43 33.60 -9.92
CA LEU A 559 -27.36 33.66 -8.92
C LEU A 559 -26.51 34.91 -9.14
N ILE A 560 -26.18 35.62 -8.07
CA ILE A 560 -25.32 36.82 -8.07
C ILE A 560 -24.07 36.52 -7.26
N HIS A 561 -22.91 36.88 -7.81
CA HIS A 561 -21.64 36.77 -7.09
C HIS A 561 -21.43 37.96 -6.14
N LEU A 562 -21.34 37.69 -4.84
CA LEU A 562 -21.42 38.67 -3.75
C LEU A 562 -20.33 39.75 -3.79
N GLU A 563 -19.11 39.42 -4.20
CA GLU A 563 -18.01 40.41 -4.29
C GLU A 563 -18.12 41.33 -5.51
N SER A 564 -18.72 40.86 -6.60
CA SER A 564 -18.76 41.59 -7.88
C SER A 564 -20.10 42.23 -8.21
N GLY A 565 -21.18 41.85 -7.52
CA GLY A 565 -22.55 42.29 -7.79
C GLY A 565 -23.14 41.83 -9.13
N ASN A 566 -22.37 41.10 -9.94
CA ASN A 566 -22.78 40.64 -11.27
C ASN A 566 -23.58 39.33 -11.18
N PRO A 567 -24.65 39.18 -12.00
CA PRO A 567 -25.33 37.90 -12.17
C PRO A 567 -24.45 36.92 -12.93
N LEU A 568 -24.47 35.66 -12.52
CA LEU A 568 -23.84 34.55 -13.25
C LEU A 568 -24.60 34.30 -14.55
N GLN A 569 -23.87 34.23 -15.67
CA GLN A 569 -24.47 33.84 -16.95
C GLN A 569 -25.02 32.41 -16.83
N HIS A 570 -26.13 32.14 -17.54
CA HIS A 570 -26.84 30.86 -17.52
C HIS A 570 -27.35 30.37 -16.14
N SER A 571 -27.26 31.16 -15.08
CA SER A 571 -27.79 30.81 -13.74
C SER A 571 -29.31 30.99 -13.58
N ASN A 572 -29.97 31.50 -14.62
CA ASN A 572 -31.42 31.71 -14.70
C ASN A 572 -32.16 30.37 -14.62
N GLU A 573 -32.97 30.18 -13.58
CA GLU A 573 -33.81 28.99 -13.40
C GLU A 573 -35.23 29.41 -12.99
N THR A 574 -36.23 28.87 -13.68
CA THR A 574 -37.64 29.02 -13.32
C THR A 574 -37.90 28.22 -12.05
N GLN A 575 -38.36 28.92 -11.01
CA GLN A 575 -38.65 28.36 -9.70
C GLN A 575 -40.16 28.22 -9.52
N ASP A 576 -40.60 27.18 -8.82
CA ASP A 576 -42.01 26.98 -8.52
C ASP A 576 -42.45 27.72 -7.25
N CYS A 577 -41.54 27.87 -6.28
CA CYS A 577 -41.70 28.84 -5.21
C CYS A 577 -40.36 29.39 -4.69
N PHE A 578 -40.33 30.68 -4.35
CA PHE A 578 -39.16 31.37 -3.82
C PHE A 578 -39.54 32.19 -2.59
N LEU A 579 -38.64 32.24 -1.62
CA LEU A 579 -38.84 32.94 -0.36
C LEU A 579 -37.83 34.09 -0.26
N GLU A 580 -38.32 35.32 -0.12
CA GLU A 580 -37.51 36.53 0.03
C GLU A 580 -37.78 37.19 1.39
N GLU A 581 -36.73 37.74 2.02
CA GLU A 581 -36.85 38.55 3.24
C GLU A 581 -37.07 40.01 2.84
N GLN A 582 -38.15 40.63 3.29
CA GLN A 582 -38.39 42.06 3.08
C GLN A 582 -37.63 42.93 4.09
N LYS A 583 -37.44 44.20 3.74
CA LYS A 583 -36.61 45.16 4.51
C LYS A 583 -37.09 45.42 5.95
N ASP A 584 -38.32 45.05 6.26
CA ASP A 584 -38.95 45.23 7.58
C ASP A 584 -38.91 43.95 8.45
N GLY A 585 -38.25 42.88 8.00
CA GLY A 585 -38.15 41.59 8.70
C GLY A 585 -39.31 40.61 8.45
N GLU A 586 -40.24 40.98 7.58
CA GLU A 586 -41.36 40.16 7.11
C GLU A 586 -40.93 39.27 5.93
N TRP A 587 -41.43 38.03 5.88
CA TRP A 587 -41.10 37.07 4.82
C TRP A 587 -42.20 37.03 3.74
N GLU A 588 -41.80 37.03 2.47
CA GLU A 588 -42.73 36.85 1.33
C GLU A 588 -42.39 35.57 0.55
N LEU A 589 -43.37 34.67 0.48
CA LEU A 589 -43.32 33.43 -0.28
C LEU A 589 -44.06 33.61 -1.61
N PHE A 590 -43.30 33.65 -2.69
CA PHE A 590 -43.81 33.71 -4.05
C PHE A 590 -44.09 32.30 -4.57
N ILE A 591 -45.28 32.07 -5.13
CA ILE A 591 -45.69 30.79 -5.74
C ILE A 591 -46.05 31.04 -7.20
N ARG A 592 -45.50 30.23 -8.12
CA ARG A 592 -45.82 30.29 -9.55
C ARG A 592 -47.21 29.67 -9.81
N HIS A 593 -48.05 30.40 -10.55
CA HIS A 593 -49.40 29.97 -10.90
C HIS A 593 -49.37 28.85 -11.94
N GLY A 594 -50.21 27.82 -11.75
CA GLY A 594 -50.33 26.72 -12.72
C GLY A 594 -49.13 25.78 -12.76
N THR A 595 -48.32 25.76 -11.70
CA THR A 595 -47.32 24.70 -11.48
C THR A 595 -48.00 23.38 -11.12
N ASP A 596 -47.42 22.26 -11.56
CA ASP A 596 -47.81 20.91 -11.14
C ASP A 596 -47.67 20.72 -9.62
N GLU A 597 -48.65 20.09 -8.98
CA GLU A 597 -48.69 20.01 -7.51
C GLU A 597 -47.43 19.33 -6.92
N ASN A 598 -46.89 18.29 -7.57
CA ASN A 598 -45.76 17.52 -7.02
C ASN A 598 -44.42 18.30 -6.96
N PRO A 599 -43.91 18.94 -8.03
CA PRO A 599 -42.76 19.84 -7.96
C PRO A 599 -42.95 20.97 -6.94
N LEU A 600 -44.14 21.60 -6.93
CA LEU A 600 -44.45 22.68 -6.00
C LEU A 600 -44.40 22.22 -4.54
N HIS A 601 -44.95 21.03 -4.21
CA HIS A 601 -44.85 20.49 -2.85
C HIS A 601 -43.40 20.29 -2.42
N ILE A 602 -42.55 19.72 -3.29
CA ILE A 602 -41.12 19.51 -3.00
C ILE A 602 -40.43 20.84 -2.71
N GLN A 603 -40.65 21.85 -3.56
CA GLN A 603 -39.99 23.14 -3.41
C GLN A 603 -40.49 23.93 -2.19
N LEU A 604 -41.78 23.84 -1.87
CA LEU A 604 -42.36 24.41 -0.65
C LEU A 604 -41.78 23.76 0.62
N CYS A 605 -41.42 22.47 0.59
CA CYS A 605 -40.74 21.83 1.73
C CYS A 605 -39.43 22.52 2.04
N PHE A 606 -38.56 22.72 1.04
CA PHE A 606 -37.27 23.39 1.22
C PHE A 606 -37.45 24.81 1.78
N GLN A 607 -38.37 25.60 1.23
CA GLN A 607 -38.57 26.98 1.69
C GLN A 607 -39.16 27.05 3.10
N VAL A 608 -40.14 26.21 3.44
CA VAL A 608 -40.71 26.15 4.80
C VAL A 608 -39.69 25.63 5.82
N ASN A 609 -38.87 24.62 5.45
CA ASN A 609 -37.81 24.11 6.32
C ASN A 609 -36.73 25.18 6.57
N ARG A 610 -36.34 25.94 5.53
CA ARG A 610 -35.38 27.06 5.64
C ARG A 610 -35.88 28.14 6.60
N LEU A 611 -37.17 28.47 6.55
CA LEU A 611 -37.80 29.49 7.40
C LEU A 611 -37.80 29.09 8.88
N ILE A 612 -37.93 27.78 9.19
CA ILE A 612 -37.82 27.26 10.57
C ILE A 612 -36.39 26.91 10.99
N HIS A 613 -35.36 27.35 10.25
CA HIS A 613 -33.93 27.03 10.47
C HIS A 613 -33.55 25.54 10.33
N ASN A 614 -34.08 24.87 9.30
CA ASN A 614 -33.74 23.49 8.90
C ASN A 614 -33.90 22.44 10.03
N GLN A 615 -34.93 22.58 10.85
CA GLN A 615 -35.18 21.70 12.00
C GLN A 615 -35.74 20.31 11.60
N ILE A 616 -36.14 20.12 10.34
CA ILE A 616 -36.65 18.86 9.81
C ILE A 616 -35.61 18.23 8.86
N GLU A 617 -35.21 16.98 9.14
CA GLU A 617 -34.20 16.21 8.38
C GLU A 617 -34.85 15.36 7.26
N LYS A 618 -36.13 15.03 7.41
CA LYS A 618 -36.88 14.16 6.49
C LYS A 618 -38.01 14.95 5.83
N GLU A 619 -37.67 15.57 4.70
CA GLU A 619 -38.53 16.49 3.95
C GLU A 619 -39.82 15.84 3.43
N ILE A 620 -39.83 14.50 3.24
CA ILE A 620 -41.04 13.74 2.89
C ILE A 620 -42.20 13.96 3.87
N TYR A 621 -41.91 14.27 5.14
CA TYR A 621 -42.92 14.57 6.15
C TYR A 621 -43.54 15.95 5.93
N LEU A 622 -42.74 16.97 5.58
CA LEU A 622 -43.26 18.27 5.12
C LEU A 622 -44.07 18.11 3.85
N GLN A 623 -43.60 17.28 2.91
CA GLN A 623 -44.25 17.06 1.61
C GLN A 623 -45.63 16.43 1.79
N ALA A 624 -45.77 15.46 2.69
CA ALA A 624 -47.04 14.83 3.03
C ALA A 624 -48.04 15.81 3.69
N MET A 625 -47.56 16.78 4.47
CA MET A 625 -48.40 17.83 5.06
C MET A 625 -48.84 18.86 4.02
N LEU A 626 -47.92 19.30 3.15
CA LEU A 626 -48.19 20.31 2.12
C LEU A 626 -49.04 19.75 0.96
N ALA A 627 -48.97 18.44 0.70
CA ALA A 627 -49.79 17.75 -0.30
C ALA A 627 -51.26 17.55 0.12
N CYS A 628 -51.64 17.89 1.36
CA CYS A 628 -53.02 17.85 1.80
C CYS A 628 -53.91 18.84 1.01
N ARG A 629 -55.22 18.62 1.00
CA ARG A 629 -56.20 19.56 0.41
C ARG A 629 -56.81 20.47 1.46
N VAL A 630 -56.94 19.97 2.69
CA VAL A 630 -57.37 20.74 3.86
C VAL A 630 -56.42 20.52 5.05
N PRO A 631 -56.29 21.49 5.98
CA PRO A 631 -55.41 21.35 7.15
C PRO A 631 -55.73 20.18 8.09
N ASP A 632 -56.92 19.58 7.96
CA ASP A 632 -57.38 18.44 8.77
C ASP A 632 -56.74 17.11 8.35
N GLU A 633 -56.30 17.00 7.09
CA GLU A 633 -55.67 15.80 6.54
C GLU A 633 -54.19 15.66 6.93
N ILE A 634 -53.57 16.73 7.46
CA ILE A 634 -52.15 16.84 7.81
C ILE A 634 -51.72 15.72 8.76
N LEU A 635 -52.45 15.51 9.86
CA LEU A 635 -52.07 14.49 10.87
C LEU A 635 -52.27 13.05 10.35
N PRO A 636 -53.40 12.69 9.70
CA PRO A 636 -53.54 11.40 9.02
C PRO A 636 -52.51 11.13 7.91
N SER A 637 -52.02 12.17 7.22
CA SER A 637 -50.93 12.03 6.24
C SER A 637 -49.60 11.69 6.91
N LEU A 638 -49.26 12.33 8.03
CA LEU A 638 -48.08 11.99 8.82
C LEU A 638 -48.13 10.54 9.34
N ASP A 639 -49.31 10.08 9.79
CA ASP A 639 -49.51 8.69 10.24
C ASP A 639 -49.19 7.69 9.10
N ARG A 640 -49.63 7.96 7.87
CA ARG A 640 -49.32 7.12 6.68
C ARG A 640 -47.85 7.13 6.28
N CYS A 641 -47.13 8.22 6.56
CA CYS A 641 -45.70 8.34 6.28
C CYS A 641 -44.80 7.68 7.35
N GLY A 642 -45.37 6.97 8.33
CA GLY A 642 -44.61 6.35 9.40
C GLY A 642 -43.94 7.36 10.34
N VAL A 643 -44.41 8.61 10.37
CA VAL A 643 -44.05 9.56 11.43
C VAL A 643 -44.70 9.04 12.68
N ALA A 644 -43.93 8.38 13.53
CA ALA A 644 -44.47 7.76 14.71
C ALA A 644 -45.22 8.81 15.54
N GLN A 645 -46.35 8.39 16.10
CA GLN A 645 -46.90 9.06 17.26
C GLN A 645 -45.94 8.73 18.40
N ASP A 646 -44.87 9.55 18.53
CA ASP A 646 -43.86 9.52 19.58
C ASP A 646 -43.16 8.14 19.84
N LEU A 647 -42.82 7.33 18.80
CA LEU A 647 -42.30 5.94 18.94
C LEU A 647 -41.30 5.40 17.83
N MET A 648 -39.96 5.52 18.04
CA MET A 648 -38.81 4.57 17.78
C MET A 648 -38.57 3.76 16.43
N GLY A 649 -37.37 3.90 15.77
CA GLY A 649 -36.43 2.79 15.33
C GLY A 649 -36.16 2.31 13.83
N SER A 650 -34.86 2.24 13.39
CA SER A 650 -34.18 1.44 12.26
C SER A 650 -34.26 1.86 10.74
N GLU A 651 -33.54 1.32 9.69
CA GLU A 651 -32.08 1.05 9.34
C GLU A 651 -31.81 0.76 7.79
N ALA A 652 -30.59 0.36 7.31
CA ALA A 652 -30.12 0.43 5.86
C ALA A 652 -29.21 -0.72 5.23
N ARG A 653 -28.58 -0.55 4.02
CA ARG A 653 -27.74 -1.53 3.21
C ARG A 653 -26.44 -0.93 2.53
N THR A 654 -25.54 -1.75 1.94
CA THR A 654 -24.09 -1.44 1.58
C THR A 654 -23.56 -1.90 0.17
N THR A 655 -22.26 -1.63 -0.14
CA THR A 655 -21.57 -1.68 -1.47
C THR A 655 -20.23 -2.49 -1.55
N GLU A 656 -20.16 -3.62 -2.27
CA GLU A 656 -18.89 -4.36 -2.63
C GLU A 656 -19.05 -5.11 -3.99
N PRO A 657 -17.96 -5.42 -4.74
CA PRO A 657 -18.03 -6.17 -6.01
C PRO A 657 -18.34 -7.67 -5.80
N VAL A 658 -19.11 -8.26 -6.73
CA VAL A 658 -19.55 -9.67 -6.64
C VAL A 658 -18.39 -10.62 -6.90
N LEU A 659 -17.92 -11.29 -5.85
CA LEU A 659 -16.90 -12.35 -5.93
C LEU A 659 -17.37 -13.48 -6.87
N GLY A 660 -16.43 -14.08 -7.61
CA GLY A 660 -16.69 -15.14 -8.60
C GLY A 660 -17.02 -14.67 -10.01
N SER A 661 -17.29 -13.37 -10.21
CA SER A 661 -17.47 -12.78 -11.54
C SER A 661 -16.17 -12.76 -12.36
N GLU A 662 -16.28 -12.84 -13.70
CA GLU A 662 -15.14 -12.76 -14.61
C GLU A 662 -14.53 -11.35 -14.59
N ILE A 663 -13.20 -11.28 -14.48
CA ILE A 663 -12.44 -10.03 -14.52
C ILE A 663 -12.45 -9.52 -15.96
N PRO A 664 -12.99 -8.31 -16.22
CA PRO A 664 -13.01 -7.72 -17.55
C PRO A 664 -11.63 -7.72 -18.22
N VAL A 665 -11.57 -8.08 -19.50
CA VAL A 665 -10.34 -8.20 -20.30
C VAL A 665 -9.46 -6.94 -20.23
N MET A 666 -10.08 -5.76 -20.11
CA MET A 666 -9.40 -4.48 -19.92
C MET A 666 -8.49 -4.42 -18.69
N TYR A 667 -8.68 -5.26 -17.66
CA TYR A 667 -7.83 -5.32 -16.48
C TYR A 667 -6.76 -6.43 -16.54
N HIS A 668 -6.75 -7.28 -17.57
CA HIS A 668 -5.81 -8.42 -17.65
C HIS A 668 -4.35 -7.97 -17.72
N TYR A 669 -4.06 -6.77 -18.26
CA TYR A 669 -2.69 -6.22 -18.29
C TYR A 669 -2.13 -5.88 -16.89
N LEU A 670 -3.00 -5.72 -15.89
CA LEU A 670 -2.63 -5.51 -14.48
C LEU A 670 -2.24 -6.81 -13.78
N LEU A 671 -2.63 -7.97 -14.33
CA LEU A 671 -2.34 -9.28 -13.76
C LEU A 671 -0.92 -9.70 -14.15
N ARG A 672 0.04 -9.28 -13.32
CA ARG A 672 1.47 -9.51 -13.55
C ARG A 672 1.82 -11.00 -13.41
N GLN A 673 2.77 -11.44 -14.23
CA GLN A 673 3.16 -12.85 -14.38
C GLN A 673 4.21 -13.31 -13.36
N ASP A 674 4.58 -12.47 -12.39
CA ASP A 674 5.59 -12.85 -11.41
C ASP A 674 5.10 -13.96 -10.48
N ILE A 675 6.04 -14.79 -10.03
CA ILE A 675 5.80 -15.96 -9.18
C ILE A 675 6.29 -15.70 -7.75
N GLU A 676 7.09 -14.65 -7.54
CA GLU A 676 7.56 -14.22 -6.21
C GLU A 676 6.52 -13.42 -5.41
N TYR A 677 5.35 -13.09 -5.98
CA TYR A 677 4.33 -12.29 -5.29
C TYR A 677 3.68 -13.03 -4.10
N PHE A 678 3.53 -12.29 -2.99
CA PHE A 678 2.76 -12.71 -1.83
C PHE A 678 1.32 -12.16 -1.85
N PHE A 679 0.37 -12.99 -1.40
CA PHE A 679 -1.07 -12.71 -1.33
C PHE A 679 -1.53 -12.54 0.13
N ARG A 680 -2.07 -11.36 0.45
CA ARG A 680 -2.49 -10.98 1.81
C ARG A 680 -3.92 -11.48 2.11
N GLN A 681 -4.25 -11.72 3.38
CA GLN A 681 -5.63 -12.05 3.78
C GLN A 681 -6.55 -10.84 3.57
N GLY A 682 -7.73 -11.07 3.02
CA GLY A 682 -8.72 -10.04 2.65
C GLY A 682 -8.50 -9.41 1.27
N GLU A 683 -7.36 -9.65 0.63
CA GLU A 683 -6.99 -9.09 -0.68
C GLU A 683 -7.86 -9.66 -1.82
N ILE A 684 -8.29 -8.81 -2.75
CA ILE A 684 -8.95 -9.23 -3.98
C ILE A 684 -7.88 -9.52 -5.04
N VAL A 685 -7.91 -10.72 -5.60
CA VAL A 685 -6.91 -11.26 -6.54
C VAL A 685 -7.60 -11.81 -7.80
N GLY A 686 -6.84 -11.92 -8.88
CA GLY A 686 -7.28 -12.65 -10.08
C GLY A 686 -6.98 -14.14 -9.94
N TYR A 687 -8.00 -14.97 -10.04
CA TYR A 687 -7.86 -16.43 -10.08
C TYR A 687 -8.02 -16.94 -11.53
N GLU A 688 -6.97 -17.55 -12.10
CA GLU A 688 -7.02 -18.17 -13.43
C GLU A 688 -7.71 -19.54 -13.35
N LYS A 689 -8.87 -19.68 -14.01
CA LYS A 689 -9.63 -20.93 -14.06
C LYS A 689 -9.36 -21.64 -15.38
N GLU A 690 -8.92 -22.90 -15.32
CA GLU A 690 -8.57 -23.69 -16.51
C GLU A 690 -9.79 -23.87 -17.44
N ARG A 691 -9.66 -23.44 -18.71
CA ARG A 691 -10.64 -23.73 -19.77
C ARG A 691 -10.32 -25.10 -20.41
N ARG A 692 -11.37 -25.80 -20.83
CA ARG A 692 -11.29 -27.05 -21.60
C ARG A 692 -12.17 -26.93 -22.84
N ASN A 693 -11.64 -27.38 -23.98
CA ASN A 693 -12.39 -27.43 -25.23
C ASN A 693 -13.35 -28.63 -25.24
N GLU A 694 -14.22 -28.71 -26.25
CA GLU A 694 -15.19 -29.80 -26.40
C GLU A 694 -14.51 -31.20 -26.44
N ASP A 695 -13.30 -31.27 -26.98
CA ASP A 695 -12.42 -32.46 -26.97
C ASP A 695 -11.74 -32.77 -25.61
N GLY A 696 -12.03 -32.00 -24.56
CA GLY A 696 -11.46 -32.15 -23.22
C GLY A 696 -10.02 -31.66 -23.04
N LYS A 697 -9.34 -31.25 -24.12
CA LYS A 697 -8.00 -30.64 -24.09
C LYS A 697 -8.03 -29.25 -23.44
N ILE A 698 -6.94 -28.91 -22.76
CA ILE A 698 -6.76 -27.60 -22.10
C ILE A 698 -6.43 -26.56 -23.18
N ASP A 699 -7.13 -25.43 -23.13
CA ASP A 699 -6.87 -24.27 -23.99
C ASP A 699 -6.20 -23.17 -23.16
N ASP A 700 -4.92 -22.89 -23.46
CA ASP A 700 -4.13 -21.83 -22.83
C ASP A 700 -4.14 -20.52 -23.68
N SER A 701 -4.87 -20.49 -24.81
CA SER A 701 -4.87 -19.35 -25.74
C SER A 701 -5.65 -18.13 -25.21
N GLU A 702 -6.79 -18.35 -24.54
CA GLU A 702 -7.59 -17.30 -23.89
C GLU A 702 -7.66 -17.49 -22.36
N PRO A 703 -7.20 -16.52 -21.54
CA PRO A 703 -7.30 -16.62 -20.09
C PRO A 703 -8.72 -16.36 -19.57
N LEU A 704 -9.15 -17.16 -18.59
CA LEU A 704 -10.33 -16.91 -17.77
C LEU A 704 -9.89 -16.52 -16.36
N TYR A 705 -9.92 -15.23 -16.06
CA TYR A 705 -9.64 -14.71 -14.72
C TYR A 705 -10.94 -14.35 -14.01
N VAL A 706 -11.11 -14.74 -12.74
CA VAL A 706 -12.27 -14.36 -11.91
C VAL A 706 -11.85 -13.63 -10.64
N TYR A 707 -12.72 -12.74 -10.13
CA TYR A 707 -12.50 -12.04 -8.87
C TYR A 707 -12.59 -13.02 -7.69
N ALA A 708 -11.53 -13.09 -6.89
CA ALA A 708 -11.48 -13.91 -5.69
C ALA A 708 -10.94 -13.12 -4.50
N LYS A 709 -11.45 -13.36 -3.28
CA LYS A 709 -10.95 -12.76 -2.04
C LYS A 709 -10.12 -13.78 -1.28
N VAL A 710 -8.86 -13.47 -0.97
CA VAL A 710 -7.96 -14.39 -0.27
C VAL A 710 -8.38 -14.52 1.19
N VAL A 711 -8.74 -15.72 1.63
CA VAL A 711 -9.14 -15.96 3.03
C VAL A 711 -7.95 -16.30 3.91
N ARG A 712 -7.03 -17.19 3.45
CA ARG A 712 -5.77 -17.53 4.15
C ARG A 712 -4.87 -18.46 3.35
N LYS A 713 -3.55 -18.42 3.60
CA LYS A 713 -2.60 -19.47 3.16
C LYS A 713 -2.88 -20.78 3.92
N VAL A 714 -2.72 -21.93 3.26
CA VAL A 714 -2.90 -23.26 3.85
C VAL A 714 -1.58 -23.76 4.45
N PRO A 715 -1.53 -24.15 5.73
CA PRO A 715 -0.30 -24.63 6.36
C PRO A 715 0.07 -26.04 5.87
N ASN A 716 1.24 -26.16 5.25
CA ASN A 716 1.73 -27.41 4.70
C ASN A 716 2.38 -28.29 5.80
N ARG A 717 1.80 -29.47 6.07
CA ARG A 717 2.22 -30.35 7.18
C ARG A 717 3.42 -31.27 6.87
N LYS A 718 3.91 -31.31 5.63
CA LYS A 718 5.10 -32.09 5.25
C LYS A 718 6.26 -31.15 4.86
N ARG A 719 6.93 -30.58 5.86
CA ARG A 719 8.22 -29.92 5.65
C ARG A 719 9.29 -30.99 5.40
N SER A 720 9.74 -31.11 4.16
CA SER A 720 11.11 -31.59 3.89
C SER A 720 12.08 -30.51 4.35
N MET A 721 13.29 -30.90 4.74
CA MET A 721 14.34 -30.02 5.29
C MET A 721 15.15 -29.35 4.17
N GLU A 722 14.46 -28.89 3.12
CA GLU A 722 15.06 -28.23 1.95
C GLU A 722 14.44 -26.83 1.78
N THR A 723 15.22 -25.80 2.11
CA THR A 723 14.88 -24.38 1.93
C THR A 723 15.07 -23.95 0.48
N SER A 724 14.17 -24.39 -0.40
CA SER A 724 14.10 -23.87 -1.77
C SER A 724 13.60 -22.43 -1.78
N ARG A 725 14.19 -21.58 -2.63
CA ARG A 725 13.82 -20.17 -2.83
C ARG A 725 12.35 -19.99 -3.25
N PHE A 726 11.75 -21.00 -3.89
CA PHE A 726 10.39 -20.91 -4.44
C PHE A 726 9.42 -21.93 -3.82
N ASP A 727 8.40 -21.46 -3.11
CA ASP A 727 7.32 -22.29 -2.53
C ASP A 727 6.20 -22.58 -3.56
N PHE A 728 6.55 -23.19 -4.70
CA PHE A 728 5.57 -23.53 -5.76
C PHE A 728 4.45 -24.50 -5.31
N LYS A 729 4.60 -25.13 -4.13
CA LYS A 729 3.61 -26.04 -3.53
C LYS A 729 2.68 -25.30 -2.54
N ALA A 730 2.83 -23.98 -2.41
CA ALA A 730 1.93 -23.13 -1.65
C ALA A 730 0.49 -23.23 -2.17
N LYS A 731 -0.44 -23.32 -1.22
CA LYS A 731 -1.88 -23.28 -1.50
C LYS A 731 -2.56 -22.20 -0.67
N TYR A 732 -3.60 -21.61 -1.24
CA TYR A 732 -4.42 -20.58 -0.60
C TYR A 732 -5.89 -21.01 -0.60
N ARG A 733 -6.62 -20.62 0.44
CA ARG A 733 -8.09 -20.64 0.42
C ARG A 733 -8.61 -19.30 -0.02
N ILE A 734 -9.47 -19.32 -1.02
CA ILE A 734 -10.11 -18.14 -1.61
C ILE A 734 -11.63 -18.24 -1.50
N ASP A 735 -12.26 -17.09 -1.42
CA ASP A 735 -13.71 -16.88 -1.55
C ASP A 735 -14.00 -16.37 -2.97
N ILE A 736 -14.95 -17.01 -3.65
CA ILE A 736 -15.40 -16.69 -5.00
C ILE A 736 -16.93 -16.46 -5.02
N GLY A 737 -17.53 -16.06 -3.90
CA GLY A 737 -18.97 -15.84 -3.78
C GLY A 737 -19.81 -17.12 -3.70
N GLU A 738 -19.16 -18.29 -3.75
CA GLU A 738 -19.80 -19.60 -3.54
C GLU A 738 -19.85 -19.96 -2.05
N PRO A 739 -20.85 -20.74 -1.58
CA PRO A 739 -21.01 -21.12 -0.17
C PRO A 739 -19.89 -22.04 0.38
N ARG A 740 -18.87 -22.36 -0.42
CA ARG A 740 -17.69 -23.13 -0.02
C ARG A 740 -16.42 -22.46 -0.55
N LEU A 741 -15.49 -22.17 0.37
CA LEU A 741 -14.16 -21.68 0.03
C LEU A 741 -13.38 -22.71 -0.80
N VAL A 742 -12.73 -22.25 -1.86
CA VAL A 742 -11.93 -23.09 -2.77
C VAL A 742 -10.46 -23.07 -2.35
N GLU A 743 -9.77 -24.19 -2.45
CA GLU A 743 -8.33 -24.31 -2.21
C GLU A 743 -7.57 -24.40 -3.53
N VAL A 744 -6.72 -23.41 -3.83
CA VAL A 744 -6.05 -23.23 -5.13
C VAL A 744 -4.52 -23.17 -5.00
N SER A 745 -3.79 -23.45 -6.10
CA SER A 745 -2.34 -23.32 -6.16
C SER A 745 -1.95 -21.83 -6.20
N VAL A 746 -0.78 -21.49 -5.65
CA VAL A 746 -0.19 -20.14 -5.84
C VAL A 746 0.02 -19.81 -7.33
N LEU A 747 0.22 -20.84 -8.16
CA LEU A 747 0.42 -20.73 -9.61
C LEU A 747 -0.87 -20.38 -10.38
N ASP A 748 -2.03 -20.40 -9.74
CA ASP A 748 -3.32 -19.98 -10.32
C ASP A 748 -3.74 -18.56 -9.88
N LEU A 749 -3.00 -17.94 -8.94
CA LEU A 749 -3.31 -16.62 -8.39
C LEU A 749 -2.43 -15.52 -8.99
N TYR A 750 -3.06 -14.41 -9.34
CA TYR A 750 -2.45 -13.27 -10.00
C TYR A 750 -2.78 -11.99 -9.24
N LYS A 751 -1.75 -11.15 -9.03
CA LYS A 751 -1.87 -9.88 -8.31
C LYS A 751 -2.11 -8.75 -9.31
N PHE A 752 -3.03 -7.84 -8.97
CA PHE A 752 -3.20 -6.59 -9.70
C PHE A 752 -2.07 -5.63 -9.32
N ASP A 753 -1.15 -5.35 -10.25
CA ASP A 753 0.02 -4.50 -10.01
C ASP A 753 0.23 -3.52 -11.16
N ARG A 754 0.30 -2.23 -10.81
CA ARG A 754 0.45 -1.07 -11.71
C ARG A 754 1.88 -0.55 -11.81
N SER A 755 2.82 -1.05 -11.00
CA SER A 755 4.23 -0.68 -11.10
C SER A 755 4.73 -0.88 -12.54
N SER A 756 5.67 -0.04 -12.98
CA SER A 756 6.27 -0.19 -14.32
C SER A 756 6.93 -1.57 -14.43
N PRO A 757 6.97 -2.20 -15.63
CA PRO A 757 7.65 -3.48 -15.79
C PRO A 757 9.09 -3.36 -15.27
N GLU A 758 9.51 -4.27 -14.39
CA GLU A 758 10.77 -4.15 -13.61
C GLU A 758 12.08 -4.30 -14.42
N ALA A 759 12.03 -4.12 -15.74
CA ALA A 759 13.21 -3.64 -16.44
C ALA A 759 13.45 -2.18 -15.98
N PRO A 760 14.62 -1.83 -15.43
CA PRO A 760 14.92 -0.45 -15.07
C PRO A 760 15.11 0.37 -16.35
N THR A 761 13.99 0.84 -16.93
CA THR A 761 13.97 1.87 -17.95
C THR A 761 14.27 3.20 -17.28
N LEU A 762 15.53 3.60 -17.36
CA LEU A 762 15.84 5.01 -17.61
C LEU A 762 14.98 5.49 -18.79
N GLN A 763 14.58 6.77 -18.77
CA GLN A 763 13.77 7.36 -19.84
C GLN A 763 14.38 7.04 -21.22
N PRO A 764 13.59 6.60 -22.21
CA PRO A 764 14.09 6.39 -23.55
C PRO A 764 14.48 7.74 -24.17
N GLN A 765 15.76 8.07 -24.06
CA GLN A 765 16.38 9.09 -24.90
C GLN A 765 16.37 8.59 -26.35
N LEU A 766 16.19 9.50 -27.30
CA LEU A 766 15.75 9.23 -28.68
C LEU A 766 16.68 8.38 -29.57
N SER A 767 17.73 7.74 -29.04
CA SER A 767 18.70 6.93 -29.79
C SER A 767 18.51 5.41 -29.71
N ASP A 768 17.60 4.90 -28.88
CA ASP A 768 17.42 3.44 -28.70
C ASP A 768 16.49 2.80 -29.76
N SER A 769 15.98 3.60 -30.70
CA SER A 769 15.48 3.11 -31.98
C SER A 769 16.63 2.50 -32.80
N ARG A 770 16.33 1.47 -33.61
CA ARG A 770 17.29 0.84 -34.53
C ARG A 770 17.59 1.71 -35.77
N GLU A 771 17.48 3.03 -35.64
CA GLU A 771 17.72 4.03 -36.67
C GLU A 771 19.17 4.53 -36.59
N VAL A 772 19.84 4.57 -37.73
CA VAL A 772 21.24 4.99 -37.83
C VAL A 772 21.33 6.49 -37.56
N THR A 773 21.85 6.86 -36.39
CA THR A 773 22.16 8.24 -36.02
C THR A 773 23.66 8.43 -35.79
N LEU A 774 24.15 9.63 -36.08
CA LEU A 774 25.58 9.95 -36.01
C LEU A 774 26.07 10.05 -34.56
N PHE A 775 27.20 9.40 -34.29
CA PHE A 775 27.81 9.27 -32.97
C PHE A 775 28.32 10.62 -32.41
N THR A 776 27.84 11.02 -31.24
CA THR A 776 28.22 12.28 -30.54
C THR A 776 28.55 12.11 -29.05
N GLY A 777 28.67 10.88 -28.54
CA GLY A 777 28.81 10.58 -27.10
C GLY A 777 30.25 10.32 -26.61
N ASP A 778 30.48 10.55 -25.30
CA ASP A 778 31.74 10.26 -24.60
C ASP A 778 31.94 8.74 -24.41
N PRO A 779 33.11 8.16 -24.79
CA PRO A 779 33.39 6.72 -24.65
C PRO A 779 33.10 6.14 -23.26
N LYS A 780 33.38 6.88 -22.18
CA LYS A 780 33.25 6.36 -20.80
C LYS A 780 31.81 6.08 -20.38
N GLU A 781 30.84 6.73 -21.02
CA GLU A 781 29.43 6.49 -20.72
C GLU A 781 28.92 5.22 -21.41
N SER A 782 29.46 4.90 -22.60
CA SER A 782 29.14 3.66 -23.31
C SER A 782 29.58 2.41 -22.54
N GLU A 783 30.77 2.45 -21.90
CA GLU A 783 31.29 1.36 -21.07
C GLU A 783 30.40 1.11 -19.83
N ARG A 784 29.97 2.18 -19.15
CA ARG A 784 29.06 2.08 -17.98
C ARG A 784 27.70 1.52 -18.36
N ARG A 785 27.12 1.95 -19.49
CA ARG A 785 25.85 1.43 -20.01
C ARG A 785 25.98 -0.06 -20.39
N ALA A 786 27.08 -0.45 -21.04
CA ALA A 786 27.35 -1.85 -21.37
C ALA A 786 27.53 -2.74 -20.12
N ALA A 787 28.26 -2.27 -19.11
CA ALA A 787 28.42 -2.98 -17.84
C ALA A 787 27.06 -3.20 -17.13
N SER A 788 26.25 -2.15 -17.01
CA SER A 788 24.91 -2.25 -16.39
C SER A 788 23.96 -3.16 -17.19
N ARG A 789 24.00 -3.13 -18.54
CA ARG A 789 23.25 -4.08 -19.37
C ARG A 789 23.65 -5.53 -19.11
N ASN A 790 24.96 -5.80 -19.07
CA ASN A 790 25.47 -7.15 -18.86
C ASN A 790 25.11 -7.68 -17.46
N GLU A 791 25.18 -6.83 -16.42
CA GLU A 791 24.79 -7.23 -15.06
C GLU A 791 23.30 -7.58 -14.97
N ARG A 792 22.41 -6.77 -15.58
CA ARG A 792 20.96 -7.05 -15.66
C ARG A 792 20.69 -8.36 -16.40
N LEU A 793 21.40 -8.61 -17.51
CA LEU A 793 21.28 -9.81 -18.31
C LEU A 793 21.70 -11.07 -17.54
N GLU A 794 22.86 -11.06 -16.86
CA GLU A 794 23.32 -12.22 -16.08
C GLU A 794 22.43 -12.48 -14.85
N ARG A 795 21.89 -11.44 -14.21
CA ARG A 795 20.90 -11.58 -13.12
C ARG A 795 19.63 -12.28 -13.60
N ALA A 796 19.08 -11.87 -14.75
CA ALA A 796 17.91 -12.51 -15.36
C ALA A 796 18.17 -13.96 -15.77
N LYS A 797 19.34 -14.26 -16.36
CA LYS A 797 19.75 -15.64 -16.69
C LYS A 797 19.85 -16.52 -15.43
N LYS A 798 20.41 -15.99 -14.33
CA LYS A 798 20.53 -16.70 -13.06
C LYS A 798 19.14 -17.03 -12.47
N GLU A 799 18.25 -16.04 -12.43
CA GLU A 799 16.85 -16.21 -11.99
C GLU A 799 16.12 -17.28 -12.82
N ILE A 800 16.26 -17.26 -14.14
CA ILE A 800 15.66 -18.27 -15.04
C ILE A 800 16.21 -19.67 -14.74
N LYS A 801 17.53 -19.84 -14.61
CA LYS A 801 18.14 -21.14 -14.28
C LYS A 801 17.61 -21.71 -12.96
N GLU A 802 17.57 -20.89 -11.91
CA GLU A 802 17.06 -21.29 -10.59
C GLU A 802 15.57 -21.66 -10.65
N THR A 803 14.76 -20.84 -11.32
CA THR A 803 13.31 -21.06 -11.44
C THR A 803 12.99 -22.32 -12.25
N LEU A 804 13.66 -22.55 -13.39
CA LEU A 804 13.49 -23.76 -14.21
C LEU A 804 13.96 -25.02 -13.47
N TRP A 805 15.08 -24.96 -12.74
CA TRP A 805 15.59 -26.09 -11.96
C TRP A 805 14.56 -26.57 -10.92
N GLU A 806 13.96 -25.64 -10.17
CA GLU A 806 12.90 -25.98 -9.21
C GLU A 806 11.59 -26.39 -9.90
N ALA A 807 11.25 -25.81 -11.06
CA ALA A 807 10.07 -26.19 -11.84
C ALA A 807 10.13 -27.65 -12.35
N TRP A 808 11.32 -28.17 -12.69
CA TRP A 808 11.48 -29.57 -13.11
C TRP A 808 11.28 -30.60 -11.99
N LYS A 809 11.26 -30.17 -10.72
CA LYS A 809 10.87 -31.03 -9.58
C LYS A 809 9.36 -31.20 -9.44
N LEU A 810 8.55 -30.50 -10.23
CA LEU A 810 7.08 -30.49 -10.13
C LEU A 810 6.40 -31.52 -11.07
N PRO A 811 5.14 -31.89 -10.78
CA PRO A 811 4.25 -32.54 -11.74
C PRO A 811 4.09 -31.72 -13.03
N GLU A 812 3.66 -32.38 -14.10
CA GLU A 812 3.66 -31.80 -15.45
C GLU A 812 2.81 -30.54 -15.58
N ASN A 813 1.60 -30.56 -15.01
CA ASN A 813 0.68 -29.43 -15.05
C ASN A 813 1.22 -28.21 -14.28
N GLU A 814 1.74 -28.39 -13.07
CA GLU A 814 2.32 -27.29 -12.28
C GLU A 814 3.59 -26.75 -12.94
N ARG A 815 4.46 -27.62 -13.48
CA ARG A 815 5.63 -27.23 -14.28
C ARG A 815 5.22 -26.42 -15.51
N ARG A 816 4.18 -26.81 -16.23
CA ARG A 816 3.64 -26.04 -17.38
C ARG A 816 3.19 -24.65 -16.95
N LYS A 817 2.54 -24.50 -15.79
CA LYS A 817 2.14 -23.18 -15.24
C LYS A 817 3.34 -22.29 -14.94
N VAL A 818 4.41 -22.82 -14.32
CA VAL A 818 5.65 -22.06 -14.07
C VAL A 818 6.32 -21.61 -15.38
N ILE A 819 6.45 -22.51 -16.36
CA ILE A 819 7.06 -22.19 -17.65
C ILE A 819 6.19 -21.18 -18.43
N LYS A 820 4.85 -21.31 -18.41
CA LYS A 820 3.90 -20.33 -18.98
C LYS A 820 4.13 -18.93 -18.40
N ARG A 821 4.23 -18.80 -17.08
CA ARG A 821 4.49 -17.53 -16.40
C ARG A 821 5.85 -16.92 -16.80
N LEU A 822 6.93 -17.72 -16.79
CA LEU A 822 8.26 -17.27 -17.23
C LEU A 822 8.26 -16.80 -18.68
N PHE A 823 7.64 -17.57 -19.58
CA PHE A 823 7.52 -17.25 -21.00
C PHE A 823 6.76 -15.93 -21.22
N LEU A 824 5.61 -15.76 -20.57
CA LEU A 824 4.79 -14.54 -20.66
C LEU A 824 5.42 -13.33 -19.95
N ARG A 825 6.25 -13.53 -18.91
CA ARG A 825 7.00 -12.46 -18.22
C ARG A 825 8.09 -11.88 -19.13
N TRP A 826 8.85 -12.72 -19.81
CA TRP A 826 9.96 -12.32 -20.69
C TRP A 826 9.58 -12.21 -22.18
N HIS A 827 8.28 -12.19 -22.51
CA HIS A 827 7.85 -12.10 -23.91
C HIS A 827 8.15 -10.73 -24.54
N PRO A 828 8.73 -10.64 -25.75
CA PRO A 828 9.04 -9.36 -26.41
C PRO A 828 7.84 -8.43 -26.61
N ASP A 829 6.67 -8.98 -26.97
CA ASP A 829 5.44 -8.18 -27.12
C ASP A 829 4.98 -7.49 -25.82
N LYS A 830 5.42 -7.96 -24.65
CA LYS A 830 5.06 -7.42 -23.33
C LYS A 830 6.13 -6.50 -22.73
N ASN A 831 7.33 -6.42 -23.32
CA ASN A 831 8.48 -5.65 -22.82
C ASN A 831 9.14 -4.80 -23.92
N ILE A 832 8.34 -4.04 -24.65
CA ILE A 832 8.80 -3.18 -25.75
C ILE A 832 9.73 -2.09 -25.21
N GLY A 833 10.90 -1.92 -25.84
CA GLY A 833 11.93 -0.96 -25.42
C GLY A 833 12.93 -1.51 -24.39
N CYS A 834 12.77 -2.75 -23.92
CA CYS A 834 13.76 -3.39 -23.06
C CYS A 834 14.86 -4.09 -23.90
N ASP A 835 16.07 -3.55 -23.81
CA ASP A 835 17.26 -3.93 -24.58
C ASP A 835 17.77 -5.37 -24.36
N ILE A 836 17.38 -6.01 -23.26
CA ILE A 836 17.78 -7.39 -22.91
C ILE A 836 16.71 -8.45 -23.19
N THR A 837 15.45 -8.08 -23.49
CA THR A 837 14.34 -9.07 -23.49
C THR A 837 14.52 -10.17 -24.53
N ASN A 838 14.99 -9.85 -25.73
CA ASN A 838 15.22 -10.85 -26.77
C ASN A 838 16.35 -11.82 -26.38
N ASP A 839 17.45 -11.30 -25.83
CA ASP A 839 18.59 -12.11 -25.35
C ASP A 839 18.14 -13.07 -24.22
N VAL A 840 17.29 -12.57 -23.31
CA VAL A 840 16.72 -13.35 -22.20
C VAL A 840 15.72 -14.40 -22.68
N MET A 841 14.83 -14.08 -23.62
CA MET A 841 13.87 -15.04 -24.18
C MET A 841 14.57 -16.15 -24.98
N GLN A 842 15.59 -15.80 -25.78
CA GLN A 842 16.41 -16.81 -26.47
C GLN A 842 17.15 -17.71 -25.47
N PHE A 843 17.68 -17.15 -24.38
CA PHE A 843 18.27 -17.94 -23.30
C PHE A 843 17.24 -18.87 -22.64
N LEU A 844 16.03 -18.37 -22.33
CA LEU A 844 14.94 -19.15 -21.73
C LEU A 844 14.56 -20.36 -22.60
N LEU A 845 14.38 -20.16 -23.91
CA LEU A 845 14.03 -21.23 -24.84
C LEU A 845 15.12 -22.31 -24.95
N ASN A 846 16.37 -21.89 -25.11
CA ASN A 846 17.52 -22.81 -25.16
C ASN A 846 17.67 -23.60 -23.84
N GLU A 847 17.40 -22.96 -22.70
CA GLU A 847 17.49 -23.61 -21.39
C GLU A 847 16.33 -24.59 -21.15
N ILE A 848 15.12 -24.29 -21.63
CA ILE A 848 14.00 -25.25 -21.65
C ILE A 848 14.35 -26.47 -22.50
N GLU A 849 14.86 -26.28 -23.72
CA GLU A 849 15.27 -27.39 -24.61
C GLU A 849 16.41 -28.23 -23.98
N ARG A 850 17.38 -27.56 -23.32
CA ARG A 850 18.45 -28.23 -22.56
C ARG A 850 17.88 -29.08 -21.43
N MET A 851 16.87 -28.59 -20.71
CA MET A 851 16.22 -29.30 -19.61
C MET A 851 15.30 -30.43 -20.08
N GLU A 852 14.64 -30.31 -21.25
CA GLU A 852 13.94 -31.43 -21.91
C GLU A 852 14.93 -32.55 -22.31
N LYS A 853 16.10 -32.21 -22.86
CA LYS A 853 17.16 -33.17 -23.24
C LYS A 853 17.81 -33.86 -22.03
N LEU A 854 18.00 -33.14 -20.93
CA LEU A 854 18.61 -33.70 -19.69
C LEU A 854 17.64 -34.53 -18.86
N PHE A 855 16.34 -34.25 -18.94
CA PHE A 855 15.31 -34.99 -18.24
C PHE A 855 14.22 -35.51 -19.21
N PRO A 856 14.55 -36.48 -20.10
CA PRO A 856 13.57 -37.11 -20.97
C PRO A 856 12.42 -37.74 -20.17
N SER A 857 11.25 -37.84 -20.80
CA SER A 857 9.98 -38.28 -20.18
C SER A 857 10.05 -39.64 -19.46
N SER A 858 11.07 -40.45 -19.73
CA SER A 858 11.35 -41.75 -19.11
C SER A 858 11.85 -41.70 -17.65
N TRP A 859 12.16 -40.54 -17.07
CA TRP A 859 12.59 -40.47 -15.66
C TRP A 859 11.50 -40.96 -14.67
N ARG A 860 10.21 -40.93 -15.06
CA ARG A 860 9.08 -41.17 -14.13
C ARG A 860 8.81 -42.62 -13.72
N ASP A 861 9.53 -43.62 -14.22
CA ASP A 861 9.34 -45.02 -13.79
C ASP A 861 9.87 -45.32 -12.36
N ASN A 862 10.66 -44.42 -11.77
CA ASN A 862 11.31 -44.62 -10.46
C ASN A 862 10.62 -43.93 -9.26
N LEU A 863 9.31 -43.68 -9.34
CA LEU A 863 8.48 -43.40 -8.15
C LEU A 863 7.28 -44.35 -8.08
N ARG A 864 7.57 -45.63 -7.80
CA ARG A 864 6.57 -46.69 -7.56
C ARG A 864 5.64 -46.30 -6.41
N ASP A 865 4.36 -46.01 -6.72
CA ASP A 865 3.16 -46.52 -6.03
C ASP A 865 1.87 -45.80 -6.48
N ALA A 866 1.53 -45.95 -7.77
CA ALA A 866 0.24 -45.51 -8.31
C ALA A 866 -0.25 -46.46 -9.43
N LYS A 867 -0.26 -47.78 -9.17
CA LYS A 867 -1.03 -48.72 -9.99
C LYS A 867 -2.52 -48.50 -9.72
N GLU A 868 -3.21 -47.80 -10.63
CA GLU A 868 -4.29 -48.36 -11.45
C GLU A 868 -5.07 -47.30 -12.24
N LYS A 869 -5.41 -47.66 -13.49
CA LYS A 869 -6.31 -46.98 -14.45
C LYS A 869 -5.84 -45.66 -15.07
N GLY A 870 -5.67 -45.70 -16.40
CA GLY A 870 -6.10 -44.61 -17.28
C GLY A 870 -5.10 -44.18 -18.35
N THR A 871 -5.24 -44.75 -19.55
CA THR A 871 -4.90 -44.15 -20.87
C THR A 871 -3.58 -43.37 -21.03
N HIS A 872 -2.68 -43.94 -21.83
CA HIS A 872 -1.61 -43.17 -22.50
C HIS A 872 -2.20 -41.99 -23.27
N ASP A 873 -1.70 -40.79 -22.99
CA ASP A 873 -1.71 -39.68 -23.93
C ASP A 873 -0.26 -39.34 -24.29
N GLY A 874 -0.01 -38.91 -25.53
CA GLY A 874 1.34 -38.70 -26.03
C GLY A 874 2.04 -37.53 -25.34
N ALA A 875 3.32 -37.67 -25.00
CA ALA A 875 4.09 -36.57 -24.42
C ALA A 875 4.27 -35.42 -25.43
N SER A 876 3.41 -34.41 -25.36
CA SER A 876 3.50 -33.17 -26.14
C SER A 876 4.76 -32.40 -25.72
N SER A 877 5.58 -31.98 -26.69
CA SER A 877 6.71 -31.09 -26.41
C SER A 877 6.19 -29.70 -26.02
N PHE A 878 6.95 -28.95 -25.22
CA PHE A 878 6.58 -27.56 -24.89
C PHE A 878 6.42 -26.66 -26.14
N HIS A 879 7.00 -27.06 -27.27
CA HIS A 879 6.82 -26.39 -28.56
C HIS A 879 5.36 -26.22 -28.99
N ASP A 880 4.48 -27.18 -28.68
CA ASP A 880 3.05 -27.13 -29.02
C ASP A 880 2.31 -26.02 -28.25
N PHE A 881 2.76 -25.71 -27.03
CA PHE A 881 2.17 -24.67 -26.18
C PHE A 881 2.70 -23.26 -26.49
N PHE A 882 3.95 -23.12 -26.96
CA PHE A 882 4.53 -21.81 -27.27
C PHE A 882 3.70 -21.04 -28.30
N ASN A 883 3.07 -21.72 -29.27
CA ASN A 883 2.18 -21.07 -30.24
C ASN A 883 0.94 -20.44 -29.57
N GLN A 884 0.32 -21.13 -28.61
CA GLN A 884 -0.81 -20.61 -27.84
C GLN A 884 -0.39 -19.42 -26.97
N TRP A 885 0.75 -19.51 -26.29
CA TRP A 885 1.26 -18.42 -25.44
C TRP A 885 1.73 -17.20 -26.24
N ASN A 886 2.28 -17.40 -27.44
CA ASN A 886 2.57 -16.33 -28.41
C ASN A 886 1.28 -15.58 -28.81
N GLN A 887 0.19 -16.32 -29.10
CA GLN A 887 -1.11 -15.73 -29.41
C GLN A 887 -1.67 -14.94 -28.22
N ARG A 888 -1.66 -15.51 -27.02
CA ARG A 888 -2.08 -14.85 -25.77
C ARG A 888 -1.30 -13.57 -25.51
N ALA A 889 0.03 -13.58 -25.63
CA ALA A 889 0.87 -12.40 -25.43
C ALA A 889 0.55 -11.27 -26.43
N ARG A 890 0.19 -11.61 -27.68
CA ARG A 890 -0.26 -10.65 -28.69
C ARG A 890 -1.65 -10.09 -28.40
N GLN A 891 -2.59 -10.91 -27.94
CA GLN A 891 -3.92 -10.47 -27.52
C GLN A 891 -3.84 -9.51 -26.32
N GLU A 892 -3.12 -9.89 -25.25
CA GLU A 892 -2.89 -9.03 -24.08
C GLU A 892 -2.23 -7.68 -24.48
N ARG A 893 -1.30 -7.70 -25.45
CA ARG A 893 -0.71 -6.49 -26.06
C ARG A 893 -1.73 -5.66 -26.85
N GLN A 894 -2.62 -6.29 -27.62
CA GLN A 894 -3.67 -5.59 -28.37
C GLN A 894 -4.64 -4.89 -27.41
N THR A 895 -5.12 -5.57 -26.37
CA THR A 895 -5.95 -4.98 -25.31
C THR A 895 -5.26 -3.77 -24.66
N TYR A 896 -4.00 -3.92 -24.25
CA TYR A 896 -3.21 -2.83 -23.67
C TYR A 896 -3.08 -1.63 -24.63
N ASN A 897 -2.82 -1.86 -25.92
CA ASN A 897 -2.70 -0.79 -26.91
C ASN A 897 -4.04 -0.10 -27.21
N THR A 898 -5.15 -0.84 -27.25
CA THR A 898 -6.50 -0.28 -27.43
C THR A 898 -6.85 0.64 -26.26
N PHE A 899 -6.61 0.19 -25.02
CA PHE A 899 -6.82 0.99 -23.82
C PHE A 899 -5.91 2.24 -23.78
N LYS A 900 -4.62 2.11 -24.10
CA LYS A 900 -3.67 3.23 -24.17
C LYS A 900 -4.01 4.25 -25.27
N ARG A 901 -4.75 3.86 -26.31
CA ARG A 901 -5.28 4.78 -27.34
C ARG A 901 -6.53 5.52 -26.88
N GLN A 902 -7.40 4.87 -26.09
CA GLN A 902 -8.61 5.49 -25.53
C GLN A 902 -8.30 6.67 -24.58
N THR A 903 -7.13 6.66 -23.91
CA THR A 903 -6.70 7.79 -23.06
C THR A 903 -6.23 9.05 -23.81
N HIS A 904 -6.30 9.10 -25.15
CA HIS A 904 -5.86 10.26 -25.95
C HIS A 904 -6.90 10.82 -26.93
N GLN A 905 -8.13 10.28 -26.98
CA GLN A 905 -9.26 10.90 -27.67
C GLN A 905 -10.52 10.78 -26.83
N GLY A 906 -11.13 11.91 -26.47
CA GLY A 906 -12.39 11.95 -25.74
C GLY A 906 -13.56 11.46 -26.59
N THR A 907 -14.55 10.85 -25.93
CA THR A 907 -15.87 10.48 -26.47
C THR A 907 -15.86 9.65 -27.76
N ALA A 908 -15.74 8.33 -27.63
CA ALA A 908 -16.25 7.35 -28.58
C ALA A 908 -16.78 6.11 -27.83
N ARG A 909 -17.79 5.44 -28.41
CA ARG A 909 -18.53 4.31 -27.80
C ARG A 909 -17.61 3.14 -27.42
N SER A 910 -18.09 2.31 -26.47
CA SER A 910 -17.49 1.01 -26.17
C SER A 910 -17.37 0.18 -27.47
N THR A 911 -16.19 -0.36 -27.72
CA THR A 911 -15.82 -1.09 -28.94
C THR A 911 -15.34 -2.50 -28.59
N ASN A 912 -15.98 -3.15 -27.62
CA ASN A 912 -15.61 -4.49 -27.15
C ASN A 912 -16.78 -5.49 -27.17
N PRO A 913 -17.11 -6.06 -28.35
CA PRO A 913 -18.07 -7.16 -28.51
C PRO A 913 -17.86 -8.34 -27.56
N GLN A 914 -18.90 -8.72 -26.82
CA GLN A 914 -18.91 -9.88 -25.91
C GLN A 914 -19.73 -11.03 -26.51
N ARG A 915 -19.17 -11.67 -27.56
CA ARG A 915 -19.89 -12.66 -28.40
C ARG A 915 -20.56 -13.80 -27.61
N ASN A 916 -19.98 -14.24 -26.49
CA ASN A 916 -20.51 -15.36 -25.70
C ASN A 916 -21.68 -14.93 -24.79
N GLU A 917 -21.63 -13.74 -24.19
CA GLU A 917 -22.79 -13.19 -23.47
C GLU A 917 -23.92 -12.84 -24.44
N ALA A 918 -23.62 -12.29 -25.62
CA ALA A 918 -24.62 -12.12 -26.67
C ALA A 918 -25.37 -13.44 -26.99
N LYS A 919 -24.66 -14.55 -27.21
CA LYS A 919 -25.26 -15.88 -27.41
C LYS A 919 -26.10 -16.35 -26.20
N ARG A 920 -25.63 -16.10 -24.97
CA ARG A 920 -26.31 -16.49 -23.73
C ARG A 920 -27.64 -15.75 -23.55
N TRP A 921 -27.64 -14.43 -23.73
CA TRP A 921 -28.83 -13.59 -23.61
C TRP A 921 -29.83 -13.86 -24.74
N MET A 922 -29.35 -14.03 -25.97
CA MET A 922 -30.14 -14.45 -27.13
C MET A 922 -30.83 -15.81 -26.89
N LYS A 923 -30.15 -16.76 -26.24
CA LYS A 923 -30.76 -18.04 -25.87
C LYS A 923 -31.93 -17.86 -24.91
N GLN A 924 -31.76 -17.10 -23.82
CA GLN A 924 -32.86 -16.86 -22.87
C GLN A 924 -34.04 -16.13 -23.53
N ALA A 925 -33.77 -15.15 -24.40
CA ALA A 925 -34.82 -14.44 -25.14
C ALA A 925 -35.69 -15.40 -25.99
N ARG A 926 -35.09 -16.44 -26.59
CA ARG A 926 -35.82 -17.47 -27.35
C ARG A 926 -36.65 -18.39 -26.45
N GLU A 927 -36.14 -18.78 -25.28
CA GLU A 927 -36.91 -19.56 -24.31
C GLU A 927 -38.12 -18.77 -23.79
N ASP A 928 -37.94 -17.49 -23.44
CA ASP A 928 -39.01 -16.60 -22.98
C ASP A 928 -40.11 -16.43 -24.05
N LEU A 929 -39.73 -16.20 -25.31
CA LEU A 929 -40.68 -16.12 -26.43
C LEU A 929 -41.36 -17.46 -26.71
N THR A 930 -40.64 -18.58 -26.57
CA THR A 930 -41.21 -19.92 -26.73
C THR A 930 -42.25 -20.20 -25.65
N ALA A 931 -41.99 -19.80 -24.40
CA ALA A 931 -42.96 -19.89 -23.31
C ALA A 931 -44.20 -19.01 -23.56
N ALA A 932 -44.02 -17.80 -24.11
CA ALA A 932 -45.13 -16.91 -24.48
C ALA A 932 -46.07 -17.57 -25.53
N LYS A 933 -45.51 -18.17 -26.59
CA LYS A 933 -46.29 -18.88 -27.62
C LYS A 933 -47.06 -20.07 -27.04
N HIS A 934 -46.40 -20.92 -26.25
CA HIS A 934 -47.06 -22.07 -25.62
C HIS A 934 -48.23 -21.64 -24.72
N LEU A 935 -48.07 -20.55 -23.95
CA LEU A 935 -49.15 -20.01 -23.11
C LEU A 935 -50.30 -19.41 -23.92
N HIS A 936 -50.01 -18.84 -25.09
CA HIS A 936 -51.00 -18.28 -26.00
C HIS A 936 -51.82 -19.38 -26.71
N GLU A 937 -51.16 -20.44 -27.17
CA GLU A 937 -51.79 -21.60 -27.84
C GLU A 937 -52.80 -22.35 -26.95
N GLN A 938 -52.66 -22.33 -25.62
CA GLN A 938 -53.54 -23.06 -24.68
C GLN A 938 -54.86 -22.32 -24.32
N GLN A 939 -55.30 -21.37 -25.16
CA GLN A 939 -56.43 -20.44 -24.96
C GLN A 939 -56.17 -19.32 -23.92
N PRO A 940 -56.78 -18.13 -24.09
CA PRO A 940 -56.29 -16.88 -23.52
C PRO A 940 -56.73 -16.64 -22.06
N LYS A 941 -56.33 -17.53 -21.15
CA LYS A 941 -56.52 -17.33 -19.71
C LYS A 941 -55.49 -16.39 -19.08
N PHE A 942 -54.39 -16.11 -19.77
CA PHE A 942 -53.25 -15.37 -19.23
C PHE A 942 -52.70 -14.28 -20.19
N PRO A 943 -53.53 -13.43 -20.82
CA PRO A 943 -53.07 -12.43 -21.80
C PRO A 943 -52.01 -11.50 -21.20
N ALA A 944 -52.19 -11.06 -19.94
CA ALA A 944 -51.20 -10.27 -19.22
C ALA A 944 -49.83 -10.97 -19.10
N LEU A 945 -49.80 -12.28 -18.85
CA LEU A 945 -48.56 -13.05 -18.71
C LEU A 945 -47.87 -13.27 -20.07
N VAL A 946 -48.65 -13.48 -21.13
CA VAL A 946 -48.12 -13.54 -22.50
C VAL A 946 -47.48 -12.21 -22.88
N CYS A 947 -48.16 -11.08 -22.64
CA CYS A 947 -47.62 -9.74 -22.86
C CYS A 947 -46.33 -9.47 -22.05
N PHE A 948 -46.29 -9.89 -20.78
CA PHE A 948 -45.10 -9.79 -19.94
C PHE A 948 -43.92 -10.58 -20.50
N LEU A 949 -44.14 -11.84 -20.89
CA LEU A 949 -43.08 -12.69 -21.46
C LEU A 949 -42.60 -12.17 -22.81
N CYS A 950 -43.46 -11.57 -23.64
CA CYS A 950 -43.07 -10.91 -24.88
C CYS A 950 -42.17 -9.68 -24.62
N GLN A 951 -42.52 -8.81 -23.66
CA GLN A 951 -41.62 -7.72 -23.25
C GLN A 951 -40.29 -8.25 -22.72
N GLN A 952 -40.31 -9.30 -21.89
CA GLN A 952 -39.12 -9.91 -21.30
C GLN A 952 -38.21 -10.60 -22.32
N ALA A 953 -38.77 -11.22 -23.36
CA ALA A 953 -38.04 -11.77 -24.49
C ALA A 953 -37.36 -10.65 -25.30
N THR A 954 -38.12 -9.60 -25.64
CA THR A 954 -37.62 -8.43 -26.38
C THR A 954 -36.51 -7.68 -25.62
N GLU A 955 -36.64 -7.52 -24.30
CA GLU A 955 -35.60 -6.92 -23.46
C GLU A 955 -34.28 -7.68 -23.54
N LYS A 956 -34.31 -9.00 -23.37
CA LYS A 956 -33.10 -9.85 -23.40
C LYS A 956 -32.51 -9.95 -24.80
N LEU A 957 -33.36 -9.92 -25.83
CA LEU A 957 -32.97 -9.87 -27.22
C LEU A 957 -32.19 -8.58 -27.53
N PHE A 958 -32.69 -7.41 -27.14
CA PHE A 958 -31.98 -6.14 -27.37
C PHE A 958 -30.68 -6.06 -26.58
N LYS A 959 -30.66 -6.51 -25.32
CA LYS A 959 -29.41 -6.63 -24.54
C LYS A 959 -28.39 -7.53 -25.25
N SER A 960 -28.83 -8.63 -25.87
CA SER A 960 -27.95 -9.50 -26.68
C SER A 960 -27.36 -8.81 -27.92
N ALA A 961 -28.09 -7.90 -28.57
CA ALA A 961 -27.59 -7.12 -29.70
C ALA A 961 -26.50 -6.11 -29.27
N LEU A 962 -26.71 -5.42 -28.15
CA LEU A 962 -25.70 -4.52 -27.58
C LEU A 962 -24.44 -5.29 -27.16
N TYR A 963 -24.59 -6.45 -26.50
CA TYR A 963 -23.45 -7.34 -26.24
C TYR A 963 -22.72 -7.78 -27.51
N ALA A 964 -23.43 -8.01 -28.63
CA ALA A 964 -22.82 -8.43 -29.89
C ALA A 964 -22.06 -7.31 -30.60
N ALA A 965 -22.54 -6.07 -30.54
CA ALA A 965 -21.98 -4.95 -31.30
C ALA A 965 -20.93 -4.12 -30.55
N CYS A 966 -21.14 -3.84 -29.26
CA CYS A 966 -20.34 -2.86 -28.51
C CYS A 966 -20.01 -3.27 -27.06
N GLY A 967 -20.72 -4.25 -26.51
CA GLY A 967 -20.74 -4.55 -25.07
C GLY A 967 -21.75 -3.66 -24.33
N ILE A 968 -22.33 -4.18 -23.24
CA ILE A 968 -23.37 -3.48 -22.47
C ILE A 968 -22.77 -2.60 -21.35
N SER A 969 -23.41 -1.46 -21.06
CA SER A 969 -23.19 -0.68 -19.84
C SER A 969 -24.07 -1.16 -18.68
N GLU A 970 -23.76 -0.71 -17.46
CA GLU A 970 -24.58 -0.99 -16.27
C GLU A 970 -25.99 -0.40 -16.41
N SER A 971 -26.12 0.83 -16.90
CA SER A 971 -27.43 1.48 -17.16
C SER A 971 -28.27 0.75 -18.21
N GLN A 972 -27.63 0.19 -19.24
CA GLN A 972 -28.27 -0.64 -20.27
C GLN A 972 -28.67 -2.03 -19.72
N LEU A 973 -27.94 -2.54 -18.73
CA LEU A 973 -28.24 -3.82 -18.09
C LEU A 973 -29.42 -3.71 -17.09
N GLU A 974 -29.48 -2.62 -16.33
CA GLU A 974 -30.52 -2.37 -15.32
C GLU A 974 -31.86 -1.89 -15.90
N THR A 975 -31.87 -1.23 -17.06
CA THR A 975 -33.13 -0.75 -17.67
C THR A 975 -34.01 -1.90 -18.17
N HIS A 976 -35.33 -1.77 -17.95
CA HIS A 976 -36.37 -2.62 -18.54
C HIS A 976 -37.11 -1.93 -19.71
N ASP A 977 -36.73 -0.69 -20.04
CA ASP A 977 -37.35 0.09 -21.11
C ASP A 977 -36.84 -0.35 -22.48
N VAL A 978 -37.57 -1.32 -23.05
CA VAL A 978 -37.30 -1.87 -24.39
C VAL A 978 -37.28 -0.81 -25.49
N LEU A 979 -37.96 0.33 -25.33
CA LEU A 979 -37.94 1.41 -26.31
C LEU A 979 -36.60 2.15 -26.32
N ASN A 980 -36.01 2.41 -25.15
CA ASN A 980 -34.71 3.06 -25.05
C ASN A 980 -33.62 2.14 -25.63
N LEU A 981 -33.64 0.85 -25.27
CA LEU A 981 -32.75 -0.15 -25.85
C LEU A 981 -32.87 -0.26 -27.37
N ALA A 982 -34.09 -0.15 -27.92
CA ALA A 982 -34.31 -0.15 -29.36
C ALA A 982 -33.71 1.10 -30.04
N TYR A 983 -33.87 2.30 -29.47
CA TYR A 983 -33.25 3.51 -30.00
C TYR A 983 -31.73 3.43 -29.99
N GLU A 984 -31.12 2.94 -28.91
CA GLU A 984 -29.67 2.76 -28.81
C GLU A 984 -29.13 1.76 -29.85
N ILE A 985 -29.90 0.71 -30.18
CA ILE A 985 -29.55 -0.22 -31.28
C ILE A 985 -29.68 0.47 -32.65
N THR A 986 -30.67 1.35 -32.87
CA THR A 986 -30.77 2.10 -34.14
C THR A 986 -29.63 3.08 -34.40
N GLU A 987 -28.80 3.38 -33.39
CA GLU A 987 -27.58 4.16 -33.59
C GLU A 987 -26.37 3.33 -34.06
N LEU A 988 -26.53 2.03 -34.29
CA LEU A 988 -25.51 1.10 -34.76
C LEU A 988 -25.61 0.89 -36.28
N ASP A 989 -24.46 0.84 -36.95
CA ASP A 989 -24.40 0.63 -38.41
C ASP A 989 -25.02 -0.72 -38.82
N GLY A 990 -25.91 -0.69 -39.81
CA GLY A 990 -26.62 -1.88 -40.31
C GLY A 990 -27.82 -2.34 -39.47
N SER A 991 -28.20 -1.59 -38.44
CA SER A 991 -29.38 -1.91 -37.60
C SER A 991 -30.71 -1.74 -38.35
N PRO A 992 -31.79 -2.47 -37.99
CA PRO A 992 -33.10 -2.32 -38.62
C PRO A 992 -33.84 -1.10 -38.07
N GLU A 993 -34.19 -0.13 -38.92
CA GLU A 993 -34.75 1.17 -38.53
C GLU A 993 -36.13 1.11 -37.82
N ASP A 994 -36.91 0.05 -38.02
CA ASP A 994 -38.29 -0.07 -37.53
C ASP A 994 -38.42 -0.69 -36.13
N ILE A 995 -37.31 -1.11 -35.49
CA ILE A 995 -37.34 -1.72 -34.16
C ILE A 995 -37.91 -0.82 -33.04
N PRO A 996 -37.75 0.52 -33.01
CA PRO A 996 -38.32 1.34 -31.94
C PRO A 996 -39.85 1.42 -32.01
N LEU A 997 -40.43 1.41 -33.22
CA LEU A 997 -41.88 1.40 -33.43
C LEU A 997 -42.51 0.10 -32.90
N LEU A 998 -41.82 -1.03 -33.10
CA LEU A 998 -42.20 -2.33 -32.57
C LEU A 998 -42.03 -2.39 -31.04
N ALA A 999 -40.89 -1.92 -30.52
CA ALA A 999 -40.60 -1.89 -29.08
C ALA A 999 -41.56 -1.00 -28.27
N ALA A 1000 -41.99 0.13 -28.83
CA ALA A 1000 -42.92 1.07 -28.19
C ALA A 1000 -44.24 0.41 -27.76
N LYS A 1001 -44.73 -0.57 -28.55
CA LYS A 1001 -45.95 -1.32 -28.24
C LYS A 1001 -45.80 -2.27 -27.04
N LEU A 1002 -44.60 -2.76 -26.77
CA LEU A 1002 -44.30 -3.68 -25.67
C LEU A 1002 -43.90 -2.97 -24.36
N LYS A 1003 -43.47 -1.69 -24.42
CA LYS A 1003 -42.90 -0.92 -23.31
C LYS A 1003 -43.70 -1.02 -22.00
N ASN A 1004 -45.02 -0.84 -22.06
CA ASN A 1004 -45.87 -0.77 -20.87
C ASN A 1004 -46.15 -2.14 -20.22
N TYR A 1005 -45.78 -3.24 -20.89
CA TYR A 1005 -46.06 -4.60 -20.42
C TYR A 1005 -45.09 -5.10 -19.34
N TYR A 1006 -44.09 -4.32 -18.93
CA TYR A 1006 -43.25 -4.68 -17.79
C TYR A 1006 -44.02 -4.61 -16.46
N GLU A 1007 -44.67 -3.50 -16.12
CA GLU A 1007 -45.26 -3.31 -14.79
C GLU A 1007 -46.77 -3.57 -14.76
N GLN A 1008 -47.49 -3.09 -15.77
CA GLN A 1008 -48.96 -3.12 -15.81
C GLN A 1008 -49.51 -4.55 -15.85
N THR A 1009 -48.76 -5.50 -16.42
CA THR A 1009 -49.12 -6.93 -16.48
C THR A 1009 -49.00 -7.66 -15.14
N ARG A 1010 -48.31 -7.08 -14.14
CA ARG A 1010 -47.97 -7.74 -12.86
C ARG A 1010 -48.67 -7.16 -11.64
N TYR A 1011 -48.90 -5.84 -11.60
CA TYR A 1011 -49.36 -5.18 -10.37
C TYR A 1011 -50.77 -4.57 -10.51
N PRO A 1012 -51.74 -4.91 -9.63
CA PRO A 1012 -53.11 -4.37 -9.70
C PRO A 1012 -53.24 -2.85 -9.61
N HIS A 1013 -52.31 -2.16 -8.94
CA HIS A 1013 -52.41 -0.71 -8.69
C HIS A 1013 -52.24 0.17 -9.96
N PHE A 1014 -51.86 -0.40 -11.10
CA PHE A 1014 -51.87 0.30 -12.39
C PHE A 1014 -53.26 0.33 -13.05
N HIS A 1015 -54.21 -0.46 -12.54
CA HIS A 1015 -55.56 -0.60 -13.09
C HIS A 1015 -56.58 0.15 -12.23
N ARG A 1016 -57.73 0.47 -12.82
CA ARG A 1016 -58.78 1.28 -12.15
C ARG A 1016 -59.88 0.39 -11.57
N GLY A 1017 -60.30 0.68 -10.35
CA GLY A 1017 -61.33 -0.08 -9.64
C GLY A 1017 -60.82 -1.43 -9.16
N ASP A 1018 -61.68 -2.44 -9.19
CA ASP A 1018 -61.37 -3.81 -8.71
C ASP A 1018 -60.66 -4.68 -9.77
N ALA A 1019 -60.29 -4.12 -10.92
CA ALA A 1019 -59.66 -4.85 -12.02
C ALA A 1019 -58.24 -5.30 -11.66
N ILE A 1020 -57.98 -6.61 -11.78
CA ILE A 1020 -56.62 -7.17 -11.65
C ILE A 1020 -55.94 -7.27 -13.03
N PRO A 1021 -54.60 -7.44 -13.10
CA PRO A 1021 -53.90 -7.46 -14.38
C PRO A 1021 -54.41 -8.53 -15.36
N SER A 1022 -54.91 -9.68 -14.90
CA SER A 1022 -55.50 -10.69 -15.80
C SER A 1022 -56.72 -10.18 -16.57
N ASP A 1023 -57.43 -9.20 -16.02
CA ASP A 1023 -58.70 -8.68 -16.55
C ASP A 1023 -58.48 -7.46 -17.45
N ALA A 1024 -57.30 -6.84 -17.35
CA ALA A 1024 -56.95 -5.59 -18.01
C ALA A 1024 -56.34 -5.76 -19.42
N PHE A 1025 -55.95 -6.98 -19.80
CA PHE A 1025 -55.35 -7.29 -21.11
C PHE A 1025 -56.21 -8.26 -21.92
N THR A 1026 -56.29 -8.06 -23.23
CA THR A 1026 -57.10 -8.88 -24.13
C THR A 1026 -56.27 -9.97 -24.83
N SER A 1027 -56.95 -10.99 -25.37
CA SER A 1027 -56.32 -11.99 -26.24
C SER A 1027 -55.69 -11.37 -27.50
N ASP A 1028 -56.26 -10.27 -28.00
CA ASP A 1028 -55.75 -9.58 -29.19
C ASP A 1028 -54.44 -8.85 -28.89
N GLN A 1029 -54.32 -8.23 -27.71
CA GLN A 1029 -53.06 -7.64 -27.23
C GLN A 1029 -51.97 -8.71 -27.00
N ALA A 1030 -52.36 -9.90 -26.51
CA ALA A 1030 -51.45 -11.02 -26.36
C ALA A 1030 -50.95 -11.55 -27.72
N GLN A 1031 -51.83 -11.67 -28.72
CA GLN A 1031 -51.44 -12.01 -30.10
C GLN A 1031 -50.52 -10.95 -30.69
N GLU A 1032 -50.88 -9.66 -30.61
CA GLU A 1032 -50.06 -8.56 -31.12
C GLU A 1032 -48.67 -8.54 -30.44
N ALA A 1033 -48.60 -8.82 -29.14
CA ALA A 1033 -47.32 -8.90 -28.42
C ALA A 1033 -46.42 -10.05 -28.93
N VAL A 1034 -47.01 -11.23 -29.19
CA VAL A 1034 -46.29 -12.39 -29.74
C VAL A 1034 -45.77 -12.08 -31.15
N ASP A 1035 -46.64 -11.57 -32.05
CA ASP A 1035 -46.30 -11.26 -33.44
C ASP A 1035 -45.15 -10.24 -33.52
N ILE A 1036 -45.17 -9.23 -32.64
CA ILE A 1036 -44.12 -8.21 -32.54
C ILE A 1036 -42.81 -8.80 -32.02
N SER A 1037 -42.85 -9.60 -30.96
CA SER A 1037 -41.65 -10.24 -30.41
C SER A 1037 -41.04 -11.27 -31.37
N GLU A 1038 -41.85 -11.96 -32.19
CA GLU A 1038 -41.35 -12.80 -33.29
C GLU A 1038 -40.62 -11.96 -34.36
N SER A 1039 -41.24 -10.88 -34.83
CA SER A 1039 -40.66 -9.99 -35.85
C SER A 1039 -39.34 -9.37 -35.37
N LEU A 1040 -39.29 -8.91 -34.11
CA LEU A 1040 -38.06 -8.41 -33.48
C LEU A 1040 -36.99 -9.50 -33.38
N MET A 1041 -37.37 -10.72 -32.98
CA MET A 1041 -36.45 -11.87 -32.85
C MET A 1041 -35.76 -12.20 -34.17
N GLU A 1042 -36.49 -12.17 -35.29
CA GLU A 1042 -35.93 -12.35 -36.64
C GLU A 1042 -34.97 -11.22 -37.01
N LYS A 1043 -35.44 -9.97 -36.97
CA LYS A 1043 -34.68 -8.76 -37.35
C LYS A 1043 -33.36 -8.63 -36.58
N ILE A 1044 -33.41 -8.80 -35.26
CA ILE A 1044 -32.23 -8.68 -34.40
C ILE A 1044 -31.31 -9.91 -34.52
N THR A 1045 -31.84 -11.12 -34.73
CA THR A 1045 -31.00 -12.30 -35.01
C THR A 1045 -30.19 -12.09 -36.29
N ASN A 1046 -30.78 -11.53 -37.35
CA ASN A 1046 -30.08 -11.24 -38.60
C ASN A 1046 -28.99 -10.18 -38.38
N PHE A 1047 -29.32 -9.04 -37.78
CA PHE A 1047 -28.36 -7.99 -37.43
C PHE A 1047 -27.17 -8.50 -36.58
N VAL A 1048 -27.43 -9.37 -35.60
CA VAL A 1048 -26.39 -9.98 -34.76
C VAL A 1048 -25.52 -10.95 -35.55
N ASN A 1049 -26.10 -11.74 -36.46
CA ASN A 1049 -25.36 -12.67 -37.32
C ASN A 1049 -24.46 -11.94 -38.34
N ASP A 1050 -24.96 -10.87 -38.95
CA ASP A 1050 -24.21 -10.07 -39.92
C ASP A 1050 -22.99 -9.38 -39.25
N ASN A 1051 -23.16 -8.88 -38.03
CA ASN A 1051 -22.05 -8.39 -37.20
C ASN A 1051 -21.03 -9.47 -36.81
N PHE A 1052 -21.43 -10.75 -36.78
CA PHE A 1052 -20.48 -11.87 -36.57
C PHE A 1052 -19.79 -12.33 -37.86
N ALA A 1053 -20.29 -11.97 -39.04
CA ALA A 1053 -19.71 -12.36 -40.34
C ALA A 1053 -18.59 -11.41 -40.83
N HIS A 1054 -18.53 -10.18 -40.31
CA HIS A 1054 -17.64 -9.11 -40.78
C HIS A 1054 -16.36 -8.89 -39.95
N VAL A 1055 -15.99 -9.82 -39.05
CA VAL A 1055 -14.83 -9.71 -38.13
C VAL A 1055 -14.06 -11.01 -37.97
#